data_AF-K2HM98-F1
#
_entry.id   AF-K2HM98-F1
#
_cell.length_a   1.000
_cell.length_b   1.000
_cell.length_c   1.000
_cell.angle_alpha   90.00
_cell.angle_beta   90.00
_cell.angle_gamma   90.00
#
_symmetry.space_group_name_H-M   'P 1'
#
loop_
_entity.id
_entity.type
_entity.pdbx_description
1 polymer ?
#
loop_
_entity_poly.entity_id
_entity_poly.type
_entity_poly.pdbx_seq_one_letter_code
_entity_poly.pdbx_strand_id
1 'polypeptide(L)'
;MNYLELQGLHLKVISDSDITINTLVEDLNISGNDLQNFPKSLKNLTRLTHINADSNQISSLETLTEIPSLLKLDLCRNYIVEIPTCLSTLTKLYQLSLFANKIRTLPYTLGSLKELNLGSNEITEIPLGCNFSLLTHLDLSQNNLSQIEGLTGLNNLIYINLECNKITSLPFVGCLSKLESINISNNNIEVIPESITQLTCLSFFNAASNPIKTLPTGFFKLKSLRFISLTNTLVDSFNEPLDNLIKLQTLLMNDIKLSEMPNGICQIHEMRDLNLSNNKISEIDHLPLSTDSFNVSNNIINTFNPEGTPQIGNIYLKNNDFDHFPLKLMEITNLQLCDISKNKIITIPDIPLELKYLKSIDVSFNGLTSIPPIFDHCSRLTKLNASYNQLTSFPPSRSLQHIQVLLLSGNQISQIPNDVSTLTQLTLLHLANNSFIDFPTILSKLPKLQRLSLSMNSLSNFPEFTNGSLISLDISCNRLTSINFPCTTNLKRLKLSHNALGEIPDTRLPLPSLQILDLSSNGLTNFVLHPNEFPSLSVLDLSCNNLSVSPNIGQRKFALRLDGNPNWQATQYPFLPNFLKLEEFSTIPPSFSFCSKCSNRVEMQDSIICIPNFTAPDFFLFAAIDGHLGSVVSNTFATKFPQILYNFLKTQNIKTAFFQAFKEMQNQLKEAKVTDGAVVTVTFLTPSHIYVAQCGDCRAIYITEKKVTQLCEEHTPSNPQEFKRIKECGGYTERGRVFGEYIVSRSIGDINLKPVISDLPEFVVCDRTENEQFLIVASDGLWDQVSNNDIVSLLNKKKSSRTAELSALLCDVAFVSGSTDNICVLVCKLN
;
A
#
# COMPACT_ATOMS: atom_id res chain seq x y z
N MET A 1 -22.61 -33.00 24.26
CA MET A 1 -22.47 -31.71 23.55
C MET A 1 -22.46 -32.04 22.07
N ASN A 2 -23.27 -31.36 21.25
CA ASN A 2 -23.28 -31.64 19.80
C ASN A 2 -22.13 -30.93 19.07
N TYR A 3 -21.46 -30.00 19.73
CA TYR A 3 -20.33 -29.24 19.22
C TYR A 3 -19.13 -29.41 20.15
N LEU A 4 -17.94 -29.64 19.60
CA LEU A 4 -16.68 -29.72 20.35
C LEU A 4 -15.65 -28.77 19.72
N GLU A 5 -15.22 -27.79 20.53
CA GLU A 5 -14.26 -26.74 20.14
C GLU A 5 -12.92 -26.97 20.81
N LEU A 6 -11.88 -27.15 20.01
CA LEU A 6 -10.50 -27.39 20.41
C LEU A 6 -9.52 -26.53 19.59
N GLN A 7 -9.99 -25.42 19.01
CA GLN A 7 -9.18 -24.55 18.17
C GLN A 7 -8.03 -23.87 18.94
N GLY A 8 -6.85 -23.77 18.30
CA GLY A 8 -5.76 -22.91 18.78
C GLY A 8 -5.07 -23.40 20.05
N LEU A 9 -5.21 -24.68 20.40
CA LEU A 9 -4.71 -25.25 21.65
C LEU A 9 -3.29 -25.83 21.55
N HIS A 10 -2.66 -25.76 20.38
CA HIS A 10 -1.36 -26.37 20.08
C HIS A 10 -1.31 -27.88 20.37
N LEU A 11 -2.43 -28.57 20.14
CA LEU A 11 -2.52 -30.01 20.33
C LEU A 11 -1.71 -30.74 19.26
N LYS A 12 -0.80 -31.62 19.67
CA LYS A 12 -0.04 -32.50 18.76
C LYS A 12 -0.74 -33.84 18.49
N VAL A 13 -1.53 -34.28 19.47
CA VAL A 13 -2.29 -35.53 19.44
C VAL A 13 -3.58 -35.31 20.21
N ILE A 14 -4.68 -35.89 19.72
CA ILE A 14 -5.92 -36.07 20.48
C ILE A 14 -5.96 -37.54 20.91
N SER A 15 -6.07 -37.82 22.21
CA SER A 15 -6.05 -39.20 22.67
C SER A 15 -7.36 -39.91 22.32
N ASP A 16 -7.31 -41.23 22.08
CA ASP A 16 -8.51 -42.01 21.77
C ASP A 16 -9.55 -41.97 22.93
N SER A 17 -9.08 -41.77 24.17
CA SER A 17 -9.92 -41.61 25.36
C SER A 17 -10.67 -40.28 25.41
N ASP A 18 -10.12 -39.20 24.86
CA ASP A 18 -10.75 -37.88 24.92
C ASP A 18 -11.98 -37.79 23.99
N ILE A 19 -11.98 -38.59 22.91
CA ILE A 19 -13.07 -38.65 21.92
C ILE A 19 -14.21 -39.57 22.36
N THR A 20 -13.88 -40.68 23.03
CA THR A 20 -14.84 -41.74 23.35
C THR A 20 -15.86 -41.36 24.42
N ILE A 21 -15.64 -40.28 25.18
CA ILE A 21 -16.55 -39.80 26.23
C ILE A 21 -17.75 -39.03 25.64
N ASN A 22 -17.70 -38.58 24.38
CA ASN A 22 -18.68 -37.65 23.82
C ASN A 22 -19.28 -38.17 22.49
N THR A 23 -20.01 -39.28 22.53
CA THR A 23 -20.63 -39.92 21.36
C THR A 23 -21.76 -39.11 20.70
N LEU A 24 -22.08 -37.92 21.22
CA LEU A 24 -23.11 -37.02 20.71
C LEU A 24 -22.57 -35.89 19.83
N VAL A 25 -21.25 -35.80 19.64
CA VAL A 25 -20.63 -34.75 18.82
C VAL A 25 -21.04 -34.89 17.36
N GLU A 26 -21.58 -33.82 16.81
CA GLU A 26 -21.98 -33.64 15.41
C GLU A 26 -20.98 -32.76 14.67
N ASP A 27 -20.34 -31.82 15.37
CA ASP A 27 -19.40 -30.84 14.83
C ASP A 27 -18.13 -30.78 15.66
N LEU A 28 -16.98 -30.97 15.02
CA LEU A 28 -15.66 -30.95 15.65
C LEU A 28 -14.78 -29.86 15.03
N ASN A 29 -14.37 -28.89 15.84
CA ASN A 29 -13.36 -27.91 15.44
C ASN A 29 -12.05 -28.19 16.18
N ILE A 30 -11.01 -28.54 15.42
CA ILE A 30 -9.65 -28.81 15.87
C ILE A 30 -8.64 -27.96 15.09
N SER A 31 -9.10 -26.84 14.52
CA SER A 31 -8.26 -25.96 13.68
C SER A 31 -7.15 -25.25 14.47
N GLY A 32 -6.08 -24.84 13.80
CA GLY A 32 -4.99 -24.09 14.43
C GLY A 32 -4.24 -24.88 15.51
N ASN A 33 -4.08 -26.19 15.31
CA ASN A 33 -3.32 -27.08 16.19
C ASN A 33 -2.09 -27.64 15.44
N ASP A 34 -1.35 -28.54 16.08
CA ASP A 34 -0.16 -29.18 15.52
C ASP A 34 -0.40 -30.67 15.19
N LEU A 35 -1.64 -31.03 14.84
CA LEU A 35 -2.03 -32.42 14.64
C LEU A 35 -1.41 -32.97 13.35
N GLN A 36 -0.78 -34.13 13.43
CA GLN A 36 -0.22 -34.82 12.25
C GLN A 36 -1.15 -35.88 11.68
N ASN A 37 -2.06 -36.41 12.50
CA ASN A 37 -2.97 -37.48 12.13
C ASN A 37 -4.29 -37.33 12.89
N PHE A 38 -5.36 -37.87 12.31
CA PHE A 38 -6.59 -38.09 13.03
C PHE A 38 -6.48 -39.30 13.97
N PRO A 39 -7.06 -39.25 15.18
CA PRO A 39 -7.14 -40.40 16.08
C PRO A 39 -8.05 -41.48 15.49
N LYS A 40 -7.68 -42.75 15.67
CA LYS A 40 -8.43 -43.88 15.10
C LYS A 40 -9.83 -44.01 15.70
N SER A 41 -10.02 -43.55 16.94
CA SER A 41 -11.32 -43.57 17.61
C SER A 41 -12.33 -42.57 17.02
N LEU A 42 -11.93 -41.66 16.12
CA LEU A 42 -12.83 -40.66 15.52
C LEU A 42 -14.03 -41.31 14.81
N LYS A 43 -13.83 -42.50 14.24
CA LYS A 43 -14.91 -43.31 13.63
C LYS A 43 -16.01 -43.74 14.59
N ASN A 44 -15.75 -43.73 15.89
CA ASN A 44 -16.75 -44.08 16.90
C ASN A 44 -17.77 -42.94 17.10
N LEU A 45 -17.47 -41.72 16.62
CA LEU A 45 -18.41 -40.60 16.62
C LEU A 45 -19.42 -40.73 15.48
N THR A 46 -20.38 -41.64 15.65
CA THR A 46 -21.36 -42.00 14.60
C THR A 46 -22.32 -40.88 14.19
N ARG A 47 -22.35 -39.77 14.94
CA ARG A 47 -23.12 -38.56 14.63
C ARG A 47 -22.29 -37.45 14.01
N LEU A 48 -20.98 -37.63 13.86
CA LEU A 48 -20.10 -36.59 13.36
C LEU A 48 -20.41 -36.26 11.90
N THR A 49 -20.78 -35.02 11.66
CA THR A 49 -21.18 -34.48 10.35
C THR A 49 -20.21 -33.44 9.84
N HIS A 50 -19.54 -32.69 10.72
CA HIS A 50 -18.60 -31.65 10.33
C HIS A 50 -17.28 -31.80 11.07
N ILE A 51 -16.18 -31.66 10.33
CA ILE A 51 -14.84 -31.54 10.91
C ILE A 51 -14.19 -30.30 10.31
N ASN A 52 -13.74 -29.39 11.17
CA ASN A 52 -12.81 -28.34 10.82
C ASN A 52 -11.44 -28.69 11.44
N ALA A 53 -10.48 -29.04 10.58
CA ALA A 53 -9.11 -29.35 10.93
C ALA A 53 -8.12 -28.48 10.15
N ASP A 54 -8.56 -27.28 9.77
CA ASP A 54 -7.74 -26.28 9.13
C ASP A 54 -6.48 -25.93 9.95
N SER A 55 -5.40 -25.53 9.27
CA SER A 55 -4.16 -25.06 9.91
C SER A 55 -3.60 -26.10 10.90
N ASN A 56 -3.29 -27.28 10.37
CA ASN A 56 -2.68 -28.39 11.10
C ASN A 56 -1.50 -28.97 10.30
N GLN A 57 -0.97 -30.11 10.75
CA GLN A 57 0.14 -30.82 10.09
C GLN A 57 -0.30 -32.16 9.48
N ILE A 58 -1.57 -32.31 9.12
CA ILE A 58 -2.16 -33.57 8.65
C ILE A 58 -1.67 -33.88 7.23
N SER A 59 -1.24 -35.11 6.99
CA SER A 59 -0.72 -35.55 5.69
C SER A 59 -1.59 -36.58 4.96
N SER A 60 -2.58 -37.18 5.63
CA SER A 60 -3.44 -38.23 5.08
C SER A 60 -4.90 -38.11 5.51
N LEU A 61 -5.78 -38.53 4.60
CA LEU A 61 -7.23 -38.56 4.73
C LEU A 61 -7.80 -39.93 5.14
N GLU A 62 -6.99 -40.99 5.15
CA GLU A 62 -7.48 -42.39 5.23
C GLU A 62 -8.42 -42.65 6.42
N THR A 63 -8.07 -42.15 7.61
CA THR A 63 -8.86 -42.37 8.84
C THR A 63 -10.27 -41.78 8.74
N LEU A 64 -10.45 -40.72 7.94
CA LEU A 64 -11.77 -40.07 7.75
C LEU A 64 -12.70 -40.85 6.82
N THR A 65 -12.16 -41.76 5.98
CA THR A 65 -12.97 -42.59 5.08
C THR A 65 -13.84 -43.61 5.81
N GLU A 66 -13.58 -43.84 7.10
CA GLU A 66 -14.36 -44.73 7.97
C GLU A 66 -15.57 -44.02 8.66
N ILE A 67 -15.86 -42.76 8.32
CA ILE A 67 -16.89 -41.94 9.00
C ILE A 67 -18.04 -41.60 8.03
N PRO A 68 -19.00 -42.51 7.79
CA PRO A 68 -20.02 -42.37 6.74
C PRO A 68 -21.06 -41.27 7.02
N SER A 69 -21.07 -40.68 8.22
CA SER A 69 -21.97 -39.58 8.60
C SER A 69 -21.50 -38.20 8.13
N LEU A 70 -20.24 -38.06 7.70
CA LEU A 70 -19.66 -36.77 7.33
C LEU A 70 -20.41 -36.10 6.18
N LEU A 71 -20.68 -34.80 6.37
CA LEU A 71 -21.33 -33.89 5.42
C LEU A 71 -20.34 -32.86 4.88
N LYS A 72 -19.51 -32.29 5.76
CA LYS A 72 -18.47 -31.32 5.39
C LYS A 72 -17.14 -31.63 6.07
N LEU A 73 -16.06 -31.31 5.36
CA LEU A 73 -14.70 -31.48 5.85
C LEU A 73 -13.84 -30.30 5.42
N ASP A 74 -13.32 -29.56 6.38
CA ASP A 74 -12.35 -28.49 6.17
C ASP A 74 -10.97 -28.93 6.64
N LEU A 75 -10.05 -28.99 5.70
CA LEU A 75 -8.66 -29.43 5.82
C LEU A 75 -7.72 -28.46 5.13
N CYS A 76 -8.11 -27.19 5.05
CA CYS A 76 -7.23 -26.17 4.51
C CYS A 76 -5.90 -26.13 5.30
N ARG A 77 -4.83 -25.68 4.64
CA ARG A 77 -3.53 -25.38 5.30
C ARG A 77 -2.98 -26.58 6.09
N ASN A 78 -2.81 -27.69 5.37
CA ASN A 78 -2.25 -28.94 5.87
C ASN A 78 -1.17 -29.46 4.88
N TYR A 79 -0.68 -30.69 5.07
CA TYR A 79 0.35 -31.31 4.22
C TYR A 79 -0.18 -32.50 3.41
N ILE A 80 -1.45 -32.49 3.04
CA ILE A 80 -2.08 -33.59 2.30
C ILE A 80 -1.52 -33.65 0.88
N VAL A 81 -1.09 -34.83 0.45
CA VAL A 81 -0.43 -35.05 -0.85
C VAL A 81 -1.33 -35.68 -1.91
N GLU A 82 -2.40 -36.35 -1.50
CA GLU A 82 -3.34 -37.01 -2.40
C GLU A 82 -4.74 -37.15 -1.78
N ILE A 83 -5.74 -37.32 -2.65
CA ILE A 83 -7.11 -37.64 -2.24
C ILE A 83 -7.32 -39.15 -2.49
N PRO A 84 -7.55 -39.97 -1.44
CA PRO A 84 -7.69 -41.40 -1.59
C PRO A 84 -8.96 -41.75 -2.38
N THR A 85 -8.89 -42.75 -3.25
CA THR A 85 -10.04 -43.23 -4.06
C THR A 85 -11.22 -43.68 -3.20
N CYS A 86 -10.94 -44.19 -2.00
CA CYS A 86 -11.94 -44.61 -1.01
C CYS A 86 -12.76 -43.44 -0.43
N LEU A 87 -12.37 -42.18 -0.65
CA LEU A 87 -13.21 -41.02 -0.28
C LEU A 87 -14.60 -41.10 -0.93
N SER A 88 -14.68 -41.71 -2.12
CA SER A 88 -15.96 -41.95 -2.81
C SER A 88 -16.97 -42.80 -2.02
N THR A 89 -16.54 -43.51 -0.97
CA THR A 89 -17.42 -44.27 -0.07
C THR A 89 -18.24 -43.38 0.86
N LEU A 90 -17.83 -42.13 1.08
CA LEU A 90 -18.53 -41.16 1.92
C LEU A 90 -19.70 -40.54 1.15
N THR A 91 -20.79 -41.30 1.00
CA THR A 91 -21.95 -40.93 0.16
C THR A 91 -22.73 -39.71 0.65
N LYS A 92 -22.50 -39.25 1.89
CA LYS A 92 -23.12 -38.04 2.45
C LYS A 92 -22.23 -36.80 2.36
N LEU A 93 -20.93 -36.97 2.10
CA LEU A 93 -19.97 -35.88 2.05
C LEU A 93 -20.25 -35.05 0.80
N TYR A 94 -20.66 -33.80 1.00
CA TYR A 94 -21.00 -32.91 -0.10
C TYR A 94 -20.06 -31.71 -0.22
N GLN A 95 -19.30 -31.37 0.82
CA GLN A 95 -18.33 -30.27 0.81
C GLN A 95 -16.97 -30.74 1.34
N LEU A 96 -15.92 -30.45 0.57
CA LEU A 96 -14.53 -30.72 0.95
C LEU A 96 -13.64 -29.52 0.63
N SER A 97 -12.93 -29.03 1.64
CA SER A 97 -11.96 -27.94 1.49
C SER A 97 -10.55 -28.43 1.80
N LEU A 98 -9.67 -28.31 0.81
CA LEU A 98 -8.28 -28.76 0.80
C LEU A 98 -7.36 -27.64 0.29
N PHE A 99 -7.76 -26.38 0.47
CA PHE A 99 -6.95 -25.23 0.07
C PHE A 99 -5.58 -25.26 0.74
N ALA A 100 -4.53 -24.81 0.04
CA ALA A 100 -3.16 -24.75 0.57
C ALA A 100 -2.68 -26.10 1.16
N ASN A 101 -2.68 -27.14 0.32
CA ASN A 101 -2.09 -28.45 0.59
C ASN A 101 -1.02 -28.78 -0.47
N LYS A 102 -0.61 -30.05 -0.59
CA LYS A 102 0.43 -30.54 -1.50
C LYS A 102 -0.10 -31.55 -2.52
N ILE A 103 -1.38 -31.43 -2.88
CA ILE A 103 -2.07 -32.38 -3.78
C ILE A 103 -1.57 -32.21 -5.20
N ARG A 104 -1.18 -33.30 -5.85
CA ARG A 104 -0.66 -33.31 -7.24
C ARG A 104 -1.62 -33.88 -8.27
N THR A 105 -2.42 -34.86 -7.86
CA THR A 105 -3.32 -35.60 -8.75
C THR A 105 -4.72 -35.73 -8.14
N LEU A 106 -5.71 -35.91 -9.01
CA LEU A 106 -7.10 -36.15 -8.62
C LEU A 106 -7.50 -37.59 -8.96
N PRO A 107 -8.34 -38.25 -8.13
CA PRO A 107 -8.91 -39.55 -8.45
C PRO A 107 -9.95 -39.43 -9.57
N TYR A 108 -10.28 -40.54 -10.24
CA TYR A 108 -11.29 -40.56 -11.30
C TYR A 108 -12.74 -40.32 -10.83
N THR A 109 -13.01 -40.44 -9.53
CA THR A 109 -14.32 -40.14 -8.93
C THR A 109 -14.17 -39.48 -7.58
N LEU A 110 -15.10 -38.59 -7.26
CA LEU A 110 -15.17 -37.85 -5.99
C LEU A 110 -16.45 -38.21 -5.19
N GLY A 111 -17.13 -39.30 -5.57
CA GLY A 111 -18.36 -39.74 -4.92
C GLY A 111 -19.48 -38.69 -5.03
N SER A 112 -20.02 -38.29 -3.87
CA SER A 112 -21.21 -37.42 -3.76
C SER A 112 -20.90 -35.94 -3.56
N LEU A 113 -19.64 -35.52 -3.74
CA LEU A 113 -19.20 -34.15 -3.56
C LEU A 113 -19.93 -33.19 -4.51
N LYS A 114 -20.30 -32.03 -3.96
CA LYS A 114 -20.90 -30.88 -4.66
C LYS A 114 -19.98 -29.67 -4.64
N GLU A 115 -19.24 -29.48 -3.55
CA GLU A 115 -18.32 -28.36 -3.37
C GLU A 115 -16.92 -28.87 -3.07
N LEU A 116 -15.95 -28.44 -3.87
CA LEU A 116 -14.56 -28.83 -3.72
C LEU A 116 -13.65 -27.62 -3.85
N ASN A 117 -12.89 -27.33 -2.80
CA ASN A 117 -11.85 -26.32 -2.82
C ASN A 117 -10.46 -26.98 -2.82
N LEU A 118 -9.73 -26.83 -3.91
CA LEU A 118 -8.37 -27.32 -4.14
C LEU A 118 -7.40 -26.17 -4.47
N GLY A 119 -7.75 -24.94 -4.12
CA GLY A 119 -6.90 -23.79 -4.39
C GLY A 119 -5.53 -23.93 -3.71
N SER A 120 -4.49 -23.33 -4.30
CA SER A 120 -3.12 -23.36 -3.77
C SER A 120 -2.56 -24.77 -3.53
N ASN A 121 -2.72 -25.69 -4.49
CA ASN A 121 -2.11 -27.04 -4.47
C ASN A 121 -1.02 -27.18 -5.57
N GLU A 122 -0.62 -28.40 -5.92
CA GLU A 122 0.38 -28.71 -6.94
C GLU A 122 -0.24 -29.43 -8.16
N ILE A 123 -1.56 -29.29 -8.38
CA ILE A 123 -2.30 -30.04 -9.40
C ILE A 123 -1.88 -29.61 -10.81
N THR A 124 -1.55 -30.57 -11.67
CA THR A 124 -1.12 -30.31 -13.06
C THR A 124 -2.19 -30.58 -14.10
N GLU A 125 -3.16 -31.45 -13.80
CA GLU A 125 -4.23 -31.81 -14.73
C GLU A 125 -5.50 -32.28 -14.00
N ILE A 126 -6.62 -32.25 -14.72
CA ILE A 126 -7.88 -32.88 -14.33
C ILE A 126 -8.01 -34.15 -15.19
N PRO A 127 -8.21 -35.34 -14.59
CA PRO A 127 -8.26 -36.60 -15.35
C PRO A 127 -9.37 -36.58 -16.41
N LEU A 128 -9.01 -36.94 -17.65
CA LEU A 128 -9.98 -37.06 -18.74
C LEU A 128 -11.01 -38.16 -18.42
N GLY A 129 -12.29 -37.87 -18.62
CA GLY A 129 -13.37 -38.82 -18.35
C GLY A 129 -13.65 -39.07 -16.87
N CYS A 130 -13.18 -38.18 -15.98
CA CYS A 130 -13.52 -38.25 -14.56
C CYS A 130 -15.04 -38.13 -14.32
N ASN A 131 -15.53 -38.80 -13.29
CA ASN A 131 -16.92 -38.73 -12.87
C ASN A 131 -17.08 -37.76 -11.69
N PHE A 132 -17.08 -36.46 -11.98
CA PHE A 132 -17.40 -35.40 -11.01
C PHE A 132 -18.76 -34.75 -11.33
N SER A 133 -19.68 -35.51 -11.91
CA SER A 133 -20.95 -35.01 -12.45
C SER A 133 -21.86 -34.33 -11.41
N LEU A 134 -21.64 -34.53 -10.11
CA LEU A 134 -22.40 -33.91 -9.02
C LEU A 134 -21.82 -32.56 -8.54
N LEU A 135 -20.59 -32.20 -8.94
CA LEU A 135 -19.97 -30.94 -8.54
C LEU A 135 -20.75 -29.74 -9.08
N THR A 136 -20.97 -28.77 -8.20
CA THR A 136 -21.53 -27.45 -8.49
C THR A 136 -20.50 -26.34 -8.26
N HIS A 137 -19.55 -26.53 -7.35
CA HIS A 137 -18.48 -25.56 -7.08
C HIS A 137 -17.12 -26.23 -7.08
N LEU A 138 -16.19 -25.67 -7.85
CA LEU A 138 -14.83 -26.17 -7.97
C LEU A 138 -13.83 -25.02 -7.94
N ASP A 139 -13.01 -24.95 -6.89
CA ASP A 139 -11.87 -24.04 -6.84
C ASP A 139 -10.58 -24.82 -7.14
N LEU A 140 -9.91 -24.46 -8.22
CA LEU A 140 -8.61 -24.96 -8.67
C LEU A 140 -7.60 -23.82 -8.84
N SER A 141 -7.85 -22.66 -8.21
CA SER A 141 -6.97 -21.51 -8.29
C SER A 141 -5.58 -21.82 -7.77
N GLN A 142 -4.58 -21.08 -8.23
CA GLN A 142 -3.20 -21.20 -7.76
C GLN A 142 -2.70 -22.65 -7.86
N ASN A 143 -2.83 -23.30 -9.02
CA ASN A 143 -2.31 -24.64 -9.28
C ASN A 143 -1.31 -24.59 -10.45
N ASN A 144 -0.97 -25.74 -11.03
CA ASN A 144 -0.06 -25.86 -12.16
C ASN A 144 -0.79 -26.32 -13.44
N LEU A 145 -2.10 -26.09 -13.55
CA LEU A 145 -2.92 -26.55 -14.68
C LEU A 145 -2.49 -25.83 -15.97
N SER A 146 -2.12 -26.60 -17.00
CA SER A 146 -1.88 -26.07 -18.35
C SER A 146 -3.06 -26.29 -19.31
N GLN A 147 -3.94 -27.24 -18.99
CA GLN A 147 -5.07 -27.65 -19.80
C GLN A 147 -6.29 -27.97 -18.92
N ILE A 148 -7.49 -27.87 -19.49
CA ILE A 148 -8.76 -28.08 -18.78
C ILE A 148 -9.70 -29.07 -19.47
N GLU A 149 -9.20 -29.95 -20.36
CA GLU A 149 -10.04 -30.93 -21.08
C GLU A 149 -10.79 -31.88 -20.15
N GLY A 150 -10.23 -32.15 -18.96
CA GLY A 150 -10.88 -32.94 -17.91
C GLY A 150 -12.16 -32.32 -17.33
N LEU A 151 -12.49 -31.06 -17.64
CA LEU A 151 -13.79 -30.46 -17.31
C LEU A 151 -14.94 -30.98 -18.18
N THR A 152 -14.65 -31.75 -19.23
CA THR A 152 -15.66 -32.33 -20.10
C THR A 152 -16.64 -33.19 -19.30
N GLY A 153 -17.94 -32.87 -19.39
CA GLY A 153 -19.01 -33.60 -18.72
C GLY A 153 -19.40 -33.07 -17.34
N LEU A 154 -18.75 -32.02 -16.83
CA LEU A 154 -19.09 -31.39 -15.54
C LEU A 154 -20.25 -30.40 -15.64
N ASN A 155 -21.36 -30.84 -16.26
CA ASN A 155 -22.47 -29.98 -16.69
C ASN A 155 -23.30 -29.38 -15.53
N ASN A 156 -23.03 -29.75 -14.28
CA ASN A 156 -23.70 -29.22 -13.09
C ASN A 156 -22.93 -28.09 -12.40
N LEU A 157 -21.73 -27.74 -12.89
CA LEU A 157 -20.94 -26.64 -12.34
C LEU A 157 -21.69 -25.30 -12.46
N ILE A 158 -21.72 -24.59 -11.34
CA ILE A 158 -22.26 -23.24 -11.15
C ILE A 158 -21.09 -22.26 -10.96
N TYR A 159 -20.05 -22.69 -10.24
CA TYR A 159 -18.86 -21.89 -9.95
C TYR A 159 -17.59 -22.65 -10.31
N ILE A 160 -16.67 -21.98 -11.01
CA ILE A 160 -15.32 -22.47 -11.21
C ILE A 160 -14.28 -21.35 -11.06
N ASN A 161 -13.24 -21.63 -10.27
CA ASN A 161 -12.09 -20.75 -10.11
C ASN A 161 -10.82 -21.43 -10.63
N LEU A 162 -10.20 -20.83 -11.65
CA LEU A 162 -9.01 -21.28 -12.33
C LEU A 162 -7.90 -20.21 -12.29
N GLU A 163 -8.04 -19.20 -11.43
CA GLU A 163 -7.08 -18.10 -11.29
C GLU A 163 -5.64 -18.61 -11.05
N CYS A 164 -4.63 -17.89 -11.53
CA CYS A 164 -3.21 -18.18 -11.23
C CYS A 164 -2.82 -19.63 -11.59
N ASN A 165 -3.09 -20.03 -12.84
CA ASN A 165 -2.65 -21.30 -13.41
C ASN A 165 -1.77 -21.03 -14.65
N LYS A 166 -1.56 -22.03 -15.50
CA LYS A 166 -0.77 -21.95 -16.73
C LYS A 166 -1.62 -22.23 -17.98
N ILE A 167 -2.93 -21.95 -17.89
CA ILE A 167 -3.90 -22.29 -18.92
C ILE A 167 -3.69 -21.38 -20.14
N THR A 168 -3.66 -21.98 -21.33
CA THR A 168 -3.49 -21.25 -22.60
C THR A 168 -4.76 -21.19 -23.45
N SER A 169 -5.72 -22.08 -23.20
CA SER A 169 -6.99 -22.16 -23.94
C SER A 169 -8.12 -22.71 -23.08
N LEU A 170 -9.37 -22.48 -23.50
CA LEU A 170 -10.58 -22.89 -22.78
C LEU A 170 -11.45 -23.88 -23.59
N PRO A 171 -10.96 -25.09 -23.90
CA PRO A 171 -11.77 -26.07 -24.61
C PRO A 171 -13.00 -26.48 -23.78
N PHE A 172 -14.10 -26.81 -24.46
CA PHE A 172 -15.34 -27.34 -23.87
C PHE A 172 -16.08 -26.44 -22.86
N VAL A 173 -15.63 -25.20 -22.65
CA VAL A 173 -16.24 -24.29 -21.66
C VAL A 173 -17.73 -24.06 -21.92
N GLY A 174 -18.18 -24.02 -23.19
CA GLY A 174 -19.59 -23.86 -23.54
C GLY A 174 -20.50 -25.02 -23.11
N CYS A 175 -19.94 -26.20 -22.79
CA CYS A 175 -20.72 -27.33 -22.30
C CYS A 175 -21.20 -27.14 -20.84
N LEU A 176 -20.61 -26.20 -20.10
CA LEU A 176 -20.93 -25.92 -18.70
C LEU A 176 -22.18 -25.02 -18.57
N SER A 177 -23.30 -25.44 -19.15
CA SER A 177 -24.49 -24.58 -19.37
C SER A 177 -25.14 -23.99 -18.10
N LYS A 178 -24.86 -24.54 -16.91
CA LYS A 178 -25.32 -24.02 -15.62
C LYS A 178 -24.34 -23.05 -14.94
N LEU A 179 -23.19 -22.77 -15.58
CA LEU A 179 -22.15 -21.96 -14.98
C LEU A 179 -22.62 -20.51 -14.82
N GLU A 180 -22.59 -20.03 -13.59
CA GLU A 180 -22.92 -18.66 -13.20
C GLU A 180 -21.68 -17.82 -12.93
N SER A 181 -20.55 -18.44 -12.57
CA SER A 181 -19.31 -17.75 -12.21
C SER A 181 -18.08 -18.47 -12.73
N ILE A 182 -17.23 -17.73 -13.44
CA ILE A 182 -15.92 -18.18 -13.91
C ILE A 182 -14.85 -17.14 -13.60
N ASN A 183 -13.79 -17.57 -12.92
CA ASN A 183 -12.57 -16.80 -12.75
C ASN A 183 -11.42 -17.52 -13.45
N ILE A 184 -10.86 -16.90 -14.50
CA ILE A 184 -9.73 -17.38 -15.30
C ILE A 184 -8.57 -16.39 -15.28
N SER A 185 -8.59 -15.43 -14.34
CA SER A 185 -7.57 -14.38 -14.25
C SER A 185 -6.15 -14.92 -14.01
N ASN A 186 -5.12 -14.15 -14.36
CA ASN A 186 -3.72 -14.52 -14.17
C ASN A 186 -3.39 -15.89 -14.80
N ASN A 187 -3.70 -16.04 -16.09
CA ASN A 187 -3.36 -17.20 -16.91
C ASN A 187 -2.69 -16.71 -18.20
N ASN A 188 -2.46 -17.63 -19.15
CA ASN A 188 -1.84 -17.35 -20.44
C ASN A 188 -2.84 -17.47 -21.59
N ILE A 189 -4.12 -17.14 -21.35
CA ILE A 189 -5.20 -17.30 -22.34
C ILE A 189 -5.14 -16.18 -23.36
N GLU A 190 -4.98 -16.52 -24.64
CA GLU A 190 -4.94 -15.54 -25.73
C GLU A 190 -6.31 -15.28 -26.39
N VAL A 191 -7.21 -16.27 -26.36
CA VAL A 191 -8.50 -16.23 -27.07
C VAL A 191 -9.59 -16.80 -26.18
N ILE A 192 -10.68 -16.05 -26.04
CA ILE A 192 -11.93 -16.55 -25.46
C ILE A 192 -12.74 -17.24 -26.58
N PRO A 193 -13.10 -18.53 -26.44
CA PRO A 193 -13.75 -19.28 -27.51
C PRO A 193 -15.21 -18.85 -27.71
N GLU A 194 -15.73 -18.96 -28.94
CA GLU A 194 -17.13 -18.65 -29.27
C GLU A 194 -18.15 -19.40 -28.40
N SER A 195 -17.79 -20.63 -27.98
CA SER A 195 -18.64 -21.46 -27.11
C SER A 195 -18.96 -20.81 -25.75
N ILE A 196 -18.21 -19.79 -25.30
CA ILE A 196 -18.53 -19.04 -24.07
C ILE A 196 -19.93 -18.41 -24.14
N THR A 197 -20.40 -18.07 -25.34
CA THR A 197 -21.72 -17.45 -25.57
C THR A 197 -22.88 -18.40 -25.26
N GLN A 198 -22.61 -19.69 -25.08
CA GLN A 198 -23.60 -20.71 -24.68
C GLN A 198 -23.92 -20.63 -23.17
N LEU A 199 -23.09 -19.95 -22.38
CA LEU A 199 -23.23 -19.82 -20.92
C LEU A 199 -24.27 -18.76 -20.53
N THR A 200 -25.53 -19.01 -20.85
CA THR A 200 -26.62 -18.03 -20.66
C THR A 200 -26.92 -17.68 -19.19
N CYS A 201 -26.47 -18.52 -18.25
CA CYS A 201 -26.56 -18.27 -16.81
C CYS A 201 -25.39 -17.43 -16.26
N LEU A 202 -24.36 -17.16 -17.08
CA LEU A 202 -23.14 -16.52 -16.63
C LEU A 202 -23.40 -15.12 -16.08
N SER A 203 -23.06 -14.91 -14.82
CA SER A 203 -23.24 -13.67 -14.09
C SER A 203 -21.91 -13.01 -13.68
N PHE A 204 -20.86 -13.80 -13.50
CA PHE A 204 -19.54 -13.33 -13.11
C PHE A 204 -18.49 -13.87 -14.07
N PHE A 205 -17.76 -12.97 -14.74
CA PHE A 205 -16.68 -13.29 -15.66
C PHE A 205 -15.44 -12.47 -15.31
N ASN A 206 -14.40 -13.12 -14.78
CA ASN A 206 -13.11 -12.48 -14.52
C ASN A 206 -12.02 -13.11 -15.40
N ALA A 207 -11.47 -12.32 -16.33
CA ALA A 207 -10.39 -12.71 -17.22
C ALA A 207 -9.18 -11.77 -17.16
N ALA A 208 -9.05 -11.02 -16.06
CA ALA A 208 -7.97 -10.07 -15.86
C ALA A 208 -6.57 -10.72 -16.00
N SER A 209 -5.57 -9.94 -16.39
CA SER A 209 -4.18 -10.38 -16.50
C SER A 209 -4.03 -11.64 -17.39
N ASN A 210 -4.65 -11.60 -18.56
CA ASN A 210 -4.45 -12.58 -19.63
C ASN A 210 -4.13 -11.84 -20.94
N PRO A 211 -3.32 -12.41 -21.83
CA PRO A 211 -3.00 -11.81 -23.14
C PRO A 211 -4.16 -11.90 -24.16
N ILE A 212 -5.41 -11.69 -23.72
CA ILE A 212 -6.62 -11.78 -24.56
C ILE A 212 -6.67 -10.59 -25.51
N LYS A 213 -6.75 -10.86 -26.81
CA LYS A 213 -6.77 -9.80 -27.85
C LYS A 213 -8.18 -9.39 -28.26
N THR A 214 -9.12 -10.33 -28.27
CA THR A 214 -10.49 -10.10 -28.71
C THR A 214 -11.48 -10.93 -27.91
N LEU A 215 -12.73 -10.47 -27.87
CA LEU A 215 -13.88 -11.22 -27.37
C LEU A 215 -14.67 -11.80 -28.55
N PRO A 216 -15.32 -12.97 -28.39
CA PRO A 216 -16.12 -13.58 -29.44
C PRO A 216 -17.42 -12.82 -29.70
N THR A 217 -17.91 -12.89 -30.95
CA THR A 217 -19.21 -12.34 -31.36
C THR A 217 -20.33 -12.92 -30.52
N GLY A 218 -21.21 -12.08 -30.00
CA GLY A 218 -22.31 -12.47 -29.12
C GLY A 218 -21.96 -12.50 -27.63
N PHE A 219 -20.71 -12.21 -27.22
CA PHE A 219 -20.34 -12.15 -25.80
C PHE A 219 -21.21 -11.16 -25.02
N PHE A 220 -21.48 -9.98 -25.59
CA PHE A 220 -22.34 -8.98 -24.95
C PHE A 220 -23.84 -9.30 -25.00
N LYS A 221 -24.25 -10.44 -25.58
CA LYS A 221 -25.64 -10.94 -25.53
C LYS A 221 -25.93 -11.75 -24.26
N LEU A 222 -24.94 -11.99 -23.39
CA LEU A 222 -25.08 -12.70 -22.12
C LEU A 222 -25.76 -11.81 -21.07
N LYS A 223 -27.10 -11.72 -21.12
CA LYS A 223 -27.95 -10.82 -20.30
C LYS A 223 -27.88 -11.05 -18.79
N SER A 224 -27.30 -12.16 -18.35
CA SER A 224 -27.16 -12.50 -16.93
C SER A 224 -25.93 -11.87 -16.28
N LEU A 225 -24.99 -11.33 -17.09
CA LEU A 225 -23.74 -10.75 -16.60
C LEU A 225 -24.00 -9.57 -15.65
N ARG A 226 -23.35 -9.64 -14.48
CA ARG A 226 -23.33 -8.64 -13.41
C ARG A 226 -21.92 -8.11 -13.17
N PHE A 227 -20.91 -8.95 -13.39
CA PHE A 227 -19.50 -8.58 -13.21
C PHE A 227 -18.68 -9.02 -14.42
N ILE A 228 -17.94 -8.08 -15.00
CA ILE A 228 -16.95 -8.33 -16.04
C ILE A 228 -15.64 -7.67 -15.63
N SER A 229 -14.55 -8.43 -15.63
CA SER A 229 -13.20 -7.89 -15.52
C SER A 229 -12.32 -8.37 -16.68
N LEU A 230 -11.81 -7.38 -17.43
CA LEU A 230 -10.83 -7.52 -18.50
C LEU A 230 -9.57 -6.71 -18.20
N THR A 231 -9.37 -6.34 -16.93
CA THR A 231 -8.21 -5.56 -16.48
C THR A 231 -6.90 -6.15 -16.99
N ASN A 232 -6.00 -5.31 -17.51
CA ASN A 232 -4.69 -5.74 -17.98
C ASN A 232 -4.78 -6.90 -19.01
N THR A 233 -5.70 -6.77 -19.96
CA THR A 233 -5.77 -7.62 -21.17
C THR A 233 -5.32 -6.82 -22.39
N LEU A 234 -5.35 -7.44 -23.58
CA LEU A 234 -5.02 -6.79 -24.86
C LEU A 234 -6.27 -6.45 -25.68
N VAL A 235 -7.46 -6.43 -25.05
CA VAL A 235 -8.71 -6.03 -25.71
C VAL A 235 -8.78 -4.51 -25.76
N ASP A 236 -8.49 -3.91 -26.91
CA ASP A 236 -8.41 -2.45 -27.06
C ASP A 236 -9.66 -1.81 -27.68
N SER A 237 -10.62 -2.62 -28.14
CA SER A 237 -11.80 -2.20 -28.89
C SER A 237 -12.92 -3.25 -28.84
N PHE A 238 -14.16 -2.83 -29.13
CA PHE A 238 -15.34 -3.69 -29.13
C PHE A 238 -16.11 -3.60 -30.45
N ASN A 239 -16.37 -4.75 -31.06
CA ASN A 239 -17.11 -4.84 -32.33
C ASN A 239 -18.63 -4.90 -32.16
N GLU A 240 -19.13 -5.02 -30.93
CA GLU A 240 -20.56 -5.08 -30.59
C GLU A 240 -20.87 -4.12 -29.44
N PRO A 241 -22.06 -3.48 -29.42
CA PRO A 241 -22.49 -2.64 -28.31
C PRO A 241 -22.75 -3.46 -27.04
N LEU A 242 -22.61 -2.81 -25.88
CA LEU A 242 -22.88 -3.38 -24.55
C LEU A 242 -24.36 -3.28 -24.14
N ASP A 243 -25.24 -2.88 -25.06
CA ASP A 243 -26.64 -2.50 -24.82
C ASP A 243 -27.52 -3.61 -24.21
N ASN A 244 -27.14 -4.88 -24.39
CA ASN A 244 -27.86 -6.03 -23.87
C ASN A 244 -27.52 -6.36 -22.41
N LEU A 245 -26.47 -5.76 -21.83
CA LEU A 245 -25.96 -6.04 -20.49
C LEU A 245 -26.70 -5.25 -19.39
N ILE A 246 -28.03 -5.24 -19.44
CA ILE A 246 -28.89 -4.41 -18.57
C ILE A 246 -28.73 -4.69 -17.05
N LYS A 247 -28.20 -5.86 -16.67
CA LYS A 247 -27.95 -6.28 -15.28
C LYS A 247 -26.51 -6.05 -14.82
N LEU A 248 -25.65 -5.49 -15.68
CA LEU A 248 -24.24 -5.30 -15.36
C LEU A 248 -24.10 -4.27 -14.23
N GLN A 249 -23.36 -4.65 -13.20
CA GLN A 249 -23.12 -3.86 -11.99
C GLN A 249 -21.66 -3.42 -11.91
N THR A 250 -20.73 -4.23 -12.39
CA THR A 250 -19.30 -3.95 -12.34
C THR A 250 -18.64 -4.23 -13.67
N LEU A 251 -17.94 -3.22 -14.20
CA LEU A 251 -17.15 -3.31 -15.42
C LEU A 251 -15.74 -2.78 -15.16
N LEU A 252 -14.77 -3.70 -15.12
CA LEU A 252 -13.35 -3.38 -14.93
C LEU A 252 -12.59 -3.61 -16.22
N MET A 253 -12.08 -2.53 -16.79
CA MET A 253 -11.40 -2.47 -18.08
C MET A 253 -10.19 -1.54 -18.00
N ASN A 254 -9.55 -1.45 -16.84
CA ASN A 254 -8.33 -0.67 -16.69
C ASN A 254 -7.13 -1.36 -17.35
N ASP A 255 -6.21 -0.57 -17.89
CA ASP A 255 -4.96 -1.04 -18.49
C ASP A 255 -5.17 -1.92 -19.75
N ILE A 256 -6.15 -1.59 -20.60
CA ILE A 256 -6.43 -2.32 -21.86
C ILE A 256 -6.17 -1.51 -23.13
N LYS A 257 -5.68 -0.27 -22.98
CA LYS A 257 -5.40 0.70 -24.07
C LYS A 257 -6.64 1.12 -24.87
N LEU A 258 -7.81 1.08 -24.25
CA LEU A 258 -9.07 1.52 -24.85
C LEU A 258 -8.97 2.99 -25.29
N SER A 259 -9.33 3.30 -26.54
CA SER A 259 -9.20 4.67 -27.09
C SER A 259 -10.52 5.47 -27.08
N GLU A 260 -11.65 4.81 -26.88
CA GLU A 260 -12.99 5.41 -26.92
C GLU A 260 -13.91 4.81 -25.85
N MET A 261 -14.99 5.51 -25.51
CA MET A 261 -15.99 4.98 -24.58
C MET A 261 -16.74 3.78 -25.18
N PRO A 262 -17.00 2.69 -24.44
CA PRO A 262 -17.72 1.54 -24.98
C PRO A 262 -19.13 1.91 -25.46
N ASN A 263 -19.46 1.55 -26.71
CA ASN A 263 -20.78 1.81 -27.28
C ASN A 263 -21.88 1.03 -26.52
N GLY A 264 -23.06 1.62 -26.37
CA GLY A 264 -24.23 1.01 -25.69
C GLY A 264 -24.19 1.08 -24.16
N ILE A 265 -23.14 1.64 -23.55
CA ILE A 265 -22.97 1.69 -22.08
C ILE A 265 -24.09 2.48 -21.37
N CYS A 266 -24.76 3.41 -22.05
CA CYS A 266 -25.93 4.14 -21.52
C CYS A 266 -27.13 3.26 -21.17
N GLN A 267 -27.27 2.09 -21.80
CA GLN A 267 -28.38 1.17 -21.56
C GLN A 267 -28.20 0.33 -20.29
N ILE A 268 -27.05 0.44 -19.62
CA ILE A 268 -26.76 -0.30 -18.40
C ILE A 268 -27.30 0.48 -17.20
N HIS A 269 -28.42 0.01 -16.65
CA HIS A 269 -29.14 0.73 -15.59
C HIS A 269 -28.77 0.31 -14.17
N GLU A 270 -28.14 -0.85 -14.00
CA GLU A 270 -27.71 -1.37 -12.68
C GLU A 270 -26.23 -1.08 -12.37
N MET A 271 -25.53 -0.25 -13.16
CA MET A 271 -24.10 0.00 -12.98
C MET A 271 -23.81 0.59 -11.59
N ARG A 272 -22.84 -0.01 -10.90
CA ARG A 272 -22.30 0.44 -9.61
C ARG A 272 -20.87 0.90 -9.77
N ASP A 273 -20.04 0.07 -10.39
CA ASP A 273 -18.60 0.30 -10.49
C ASP A 273 -18.13 0.22 -11.94
N LEU A 274 -17.72 1.35 -12.50
CA LEU A 274 -17.16 1.45 -13.83
C LEU A 274 -15.71 1.94 -13.72
N ASN A 275 -14.76 1.06 -14.03
CA ASN A 275 -13.33 1.40 -14.02
C ASN A 275 -12.72 1.26 -15.41
N LEU A 276 -12.41 2.41 -16.02
CA LEU A 276 -11.74 2.57 -17.30
C LEU A 276 -10.40 3.31 -17.14
N SER A 277 -9.78 3.26 -15.96
CA SER A 277 -8.51 3.97 -15.71
C SER A 277 -7.35 3.42 -16.55
N ASN A 278 -6.28 4.20 -16.72
CA ASN A 278 -5.06 3.79 -17.43
C ASN A 278 -5.32 3.34 -18.88
N ASN A 279 -6.13 4.10 -19.61
CA ASN A 279 -6.46 3.83 -21.01
C ASN A 279 -6.01 5.02 -21.89
N LYS A 280 -6.60 5.17 -23.07
CA LYS A 280 -6.34 6.21 -24.07
C LYS A 280 -7.61 6.94 -24.49
N ILE A 281 -8.63 6.97 -23.63
CA ILE A 281 -9.90 7.65 -23.90
C ILE A 281 -9.65 9.17 -23.95
N SER A 282 -10.14 9.83 -25.00
CA SER A 282 -9.99 11.29 -25.19
C SER A 282 -11.24 12.11 -24.87
N GLU A 283 -12.41 11.48 -24.89
CA GLU A 283 -13.70 12.14 -24.65
C GLU A 283 -14.68 11.23 -23.91
N ILE A 284 -15.58 11.85 -23.16
CA ILE A 284 -16.73 11.21 -22.53
C ILE A 284 -17.99 11.92 -23.01
N ASP A 285 -18.67 11.29 -23.94
CA ASP A 285 -19.91 11.71 -24.61
C ASP A 285 -21.15 10.93 -24.14
N HIS A 286 -20.95 9.75 -23.55
CA HIS A 286 -22.04 8.92 -23.04
C HIS A 286 -21.66 8.14 -21.78
N LEU A 287 -22.62 7.94 -20.87
CA LEU A 287 -22.42 7.25 -19.58
C LEU A 287 -23.69 6.50 -19.13
N PRO A 288 -23.56 5.47 -18.28
CA PRO A 288 -24.70 4.90 -17.57
C PRO A 288 -25.51 5.97 -16.82
N LEU A 289 -26.84 5.80 -16.77
CA LEU A 289 -27.72 6.72 -16.07
C LEU A 289 -27.43 6.83 -14.57
N SER A 290 -26.96 5.75 -13.95
CA SER A 290 -26.60 5.68 -12.54
C SER A 290 -25.29 4.90 -12.38
N THR A 291 -24.38 5.39 -11.54
CA THR A 291 -23.11 4.71 -11.21
C THR A 291 -22.62 5.18 -9.84
N ASP A 292 -22.34 4.26 -8.93
CA ASP A 292 -21.84 4.63 -7.59
C ASP A 292 -20.40 5.14 -7.66
N SER A 293 -19.56 4.52 -8.48
CA SER A 293 -18.14 4.82 -8.65
C SER A 293 -17.74 4.76 -10.12
N PHE A 294 -17.27 5.90 -10.65
CA PHE A 294 -16.79 6.02 -12.02
C PHE A 294 -15.33 6.48 -12.02
N ASN A 295 -14.42 5.59 -12.43
CA ASN A 295 -12.99 5.86 -12.49
C ASN A 295 -12.48 5.86 -13.94
N VAL A 296 -11.99 7.01 -14.39
CA VAL A 296 -11.36 7.25 -15.70
C VAL A 296 -10.01 7.94 -15.54
N SER A 297 -9.36 7.73 -14.40
CA SER A 297 -8.06 8.33 -14.12
C SER A 297 -6.99 7.85 -15.10
N ASN A 298 -5.97 8.66 -15.36
CA ASN A 298 -4.84 8.31 -16.26
C ASN A 298 -5.29 7.98 -17.69
N ASN A 299 -6.16 8.81 -18.26
CA ASN A 299 -6.53 8.79 -19.68
C ASN A 299 -5.99 10.06 -20.37
N ILE A 300 -6.46 10.37 -21.57
CA ILE A 300 -6.12 11.60 -22.31
C ILE A 300 -7.37 12.47 -22.50
N ILE A 301 -8.29 12.43 -21.52
CA ILE A 301 -9.61 13.06 -21.64
C ILE A 301 -9.46 14.57 -21.56
N ASN A 302 -9.94 15.27 -22.58
CA ASN A 302 -10.04 16.73 -22.58
C ASN A 302 -11.49 17.23 -22.56
N THR A 303 -12.45 16.36 -22.90
CA THR A 303 -13.88 16.70 -23.01
C THR A 303 -14.72 15.77 -22.16
N PHE A 304 -15.55 16.35 -21.28
CA PHE A 304 -16.55 15.64 -20.48
C PHE A 304 -17.92 16.28 -20.72
N ASN A 305 -18.69 15.66 -21.62
CA ASN A 305 -20.00 16.13 -22.04
C ASN A 305 -20.96 14.95 -22.29
N PRO A 306 -21.23 14.12 -21.26
CA PRO A 306 -22.17 13.02 -21.40
C PRO A 306 -23.57 13.51 -21.78
N GLU A 307 -24.25 12.77 -22.64
CA GLU A 307 -25.68 12.95 -22.92
C GLU A 307 -26.51 12.83 -21.62
N GLY A 308 -27.45 13.75 -21.42
CA GLY A 308 -28.26 13.79 -20.20
C GLY A 308 -27.47 14.20 -18.95
N THR A 309 -27.97 13.85 -17.76
CA THR A 309 -27.29 14.15 -16.48
C THR A 309 -27.17 12.86 -15.68
N PRO A 310 -26.00 12.18 -15.74
CA PRO A 310 -25.82 10.92 -15.05
C PRO A 310 -25.85 11.11 -13.53
N GLN A 311 -26.30 10.09 -12.82
CA GLN A 311 -26.29 10.04 -11.36
C GLN A 311 -25.02 9.34 -10.91
N ILE A 312 -24.01 10.11 -10.50
CA ILE A 312 -22.70 9.57 -10.10
C ILE A 312 -22.43 9.89 -8.64
N GLY A 313 -22.09 8.86 -7.84
CA GLY A 313 -21.69 9.03 -6.44
C GLY A 313 -20.25 9.54 -6.30
N ASN A 314 -19.30 8.81 -6.88
CA ASN A 314 -17.88 9.13 -6.83
C ASN A 314 -17.31 9.16 -8.25
N ILE A 315 -16.61 10.24 -8.60
CA ILE A 315 -15.96 10.37 -9.90
C ILE A 315 -14.45 10.63 -9.74
N TYR A 316 -13.65 9.90 -10.51
CA TYR A 316 -12.19 10.02 -10.55
C TYR A 316 -11.73 10.33 -11.98
N LEU A 317 -11.39 11.60 -12.20
CA LEU A 317 -10.88 12.22 -13.44
C LEU A 317 -9.39 12.58 -13.31
N LYS A 318 -8.70 12.05 -12.31
CA LYS A 318 -7.29 12.34 -12.01
C LYS A 318 -6.39 12.08 -13.21
N ASN A 319 -5.44 12.97 -13.46
CA ASN A 319 -4.40 12.81 -14.48
C ASN A 319 -4.99 12.58 -15.89
N ASN A 320 -5.69 13.58 -16.38
CA ASN A 320 -6.24 13.67 -17.73
C ASN A 320 -5.75 14.97 -18.40
N ASP A 321 -6.34 15.35 -19.53
CA ASP A 321 -5.95 16.52 -20.32
C ASP A 321 -6.95 17.68 -20.22
N PHE A 322 -7.78 17.74 -19.17
CA PHE A 322 -8.72 18.85 -18.96
C PHE A 322 -7.98 20.19 -18.77
N ASP A 323 -8.18 21.13 -19.68
CA ASP A 323 -7.65 22.50 -19.61
C ASP A 323 -8.66 23.50 -19.01
N HIS A 324 -9.94 23.12 -18.95
CA HIS A 324 -11.02 23.87 -18.33
C HIS A 324 -11.82 22.99 -17.37
N PHE A 325 -12.48 23.60 -16.38
CA PHE A 325 -13.37 22.87 -15.49
C PHE A 325 -14.60 22.35 -16.26
N PRO A 326 -14.90 21.04 -16.27
CA PRO A 326 -16.02 20.49 -17.03
C PRO A 326 -17.36 20.86 -16.39
N LEU A 327 -18.09 21.76 -17.04
CA LEU A 327 -19.35 22.33 -16.55
C LEU A 327 -20.42 21.26 -16.25
N LYS A 328 -20.40 20.15 -16.99
CA LYS A 328 -21.38 19.07 -16.78
C LYS A 328 -21.26 18.40 -15.41
N LEU A 329 -20.10 18.47 -14.74
CA LEU A 329 -19.95 18.00 -13.35
C LEU A 329 -20.82 18.80 -12.37
N MET A 330 -21.14 20.05 -12.69
CA MET A 330 -21.95 20.93 -11.84
C MET A 330 -23.41 20.47 -11.77
N GLU A 331 -23.85 19.67 -12.73
CA GLU A 331 -25.23 19.17 -12.82
C GLU A 331 -25.43 17.84 -12.08
N ILE A 332 -24.35 17.14 -11.69
CA ILE A 332 -24.40 15.81 -11.06
C ILE A 332 -24.76 15.94 -9.57
N THR A 333 -26.02 16.19 -9.27
CA THR A 333 -26.48 16.54 -7.91
C THR A 333 -26.20 15.50 -6.82
N ASN A 334 -26.04 14.22 -7.18
CA ASN A 334 -25.76 13.12 -6.24
C ASN A 334 -24.26 12.93 -5.91
N LEU A 335 -23.38 13.77 -6.47
CA LEU A 335 -21.95 13.66 -6.32
C LEU A 335 -21.51 13.82 -4.86
N GLN A 336 -20.75 12.85 -4.36
CA GLN A 336 -20.19 12.79 -3.01
C GLN A 336 -18.67 13.03 -3.02
N LEU A 337 -17.98 12.48 -4.01
CA LEU A 337 -16.53 12.63 -4.17
C LEU A 337 -16.21 12.99 -5.62
N CYS A 338 -15.38 14.02 -5.80
CA CYS A 338 -14.83 14.39 -7.10
C CYS A 338 -13.32 14.56 -7.01
N ASP A 339 -12.57 13.74 -7.75
CA ASP A 339 -11.14 13.91 -7.95
C ASP A 339 -10.89 14.34 -9.41
N ILE A 340 -10.51 15.59 -9.62
CA ILE A 340 -10.09 16.15 -10.91
C ILE A 340 -8.64 16.65 -10.82
N SER A 341 -7.85 16.06 -9.92
CA SER A 341 -6.46 16.42 -9.70
C SER A 341 -5.56 16.09 -10.90
N LYS A 342 -4.37 16.69 -10.96
CA LYS A 342 -3.36 16.46 -12.01
C LYS A 342 -3.89 16.73 -13.44
N ASN A 343 -4.70 17.76 -13.60
CA ASN A 343 -5.15 18.24 -14.91
C ASN A 343 -4.47 19.59 -15.24
N LYS A 344 -4.95 20.29 -16.27
CA LYS A 344 -4.41 21.57 -16.75
C LYS A 344 -5.37 22.73 -16.50
N ILE A 345 -6.28 22.60 -15.52
CA ILE A 345 -7.35 23.57 -15.27
C ILE A 345 -6.78 24.85 -14.67
N ILE A 346 -7.04 26.00 -15.28
CA ILE A 346 -6.52 27.31 -14.82
C ILE A 346 -7.58 28.11 -14.05
N THR A 347 -8.85 27.90 -14.37
CA THR A 347 -9.98 28.61 -13.74
C THR A 347 -11.14 27.67 -13.48
N ILE A 348 -11.90 28.00 -12.43
CA ILE A 348 -13.20 27.40 -12.15
C ILE A 348 -14.25 28.50 -12.42
N PRO A 349 -15.37 28.19 -13.09
CA PRO A 349 -16.43 29.17 -13.32
C PRO A 349 -16.99 29.68 -12.00
N ASP A 350 -17.27 30.98 -11.91
CA ASP A 350 -17.91 31.59 -10.74
C ASP A 350 -19.43 31.37 -10.77
N ILE A 351 -19.82 30.10 -10.73
CA ILE A 351 -21.20 29.63 -10.69
C ILE A 351 -21.32 28.71 -9.47
N PRO A 352 -22.21 29.00 -8.51
CA PRO A 352 -22.38 28.17 -7.32
C PRO A 352 -22.74 26.72 -7.68
N LEU A 353 -22.08 25.76 -7.01
CA LEU A 353 -22.38 24.35 -7.10
C LEU A 353 -23.59 24.03 -6.22
N GLU A 354 -24.65 23.46 -6.81
CA GLU A 354 -25.82 22.95 -6.09
C GLU A 354 -25.61 21.51 -5.55
N LEU A 355 -24.34 21.12 -5.35
CA LEU A 355 -23.92 19.76 -4.99
C LEU A 355 -24.08 19.48 -3.48
N LYS A 356 -25.32 19.33 -3.03
CA LYS A 356 -25.68 19.16 -1.60
C LYS A 356 -25.08 17.92 -0.94
N TYR A 357 -24.69 16.91 -1.72
CA TYR A 357 -24.11 15.67 -1.23
C TYR A 357 -22.57 15.63 -1.25
N LEU A 358 -21.92 16.65 -1.83
CA LEU A 358 -20.47 16.67 -2.00
C LEU A 358 -19.77 16.71 -0.65
N LYS A 359 -18.95 15.70 -0.36
CA LYS A 359 -18.17 15.54 0.87
C LYS A 359 -16.71 15.91 0.67
N SER A 360 -16.16 15.56 -0.49
CA SER A 360 -14.74 15.73 -0.80
C SER A 360 -14.57 16.17 -2.24
N ILE A 361 -13.72 17.17 -2.46
CA ILE A 361 -13.26 17.55 -3.79
C ILE A 361 -11.74 17.73 -3.81
N ASP A 362 -11.11 17.14 -4.83
CA ASP A 362 -9.70 17.27 -5.11
C ASP A 362 -9.50 17.96 -6.46
N VAL A 363 -8.96 19.18 -6.42
CA VAL A 363 -8.56 19.99 -7.58
C VAL A 363 -7.05 20.24 -7.57
N SER A 364 -6.28 19.43 -6.83
CA SER A 364 -4.83 19.62 -6.67
C SER A 364 -4.06 19.37 -7.97
N PHE A 365 -2.82 19.86 -8.05
CA PHE A 365 -1.95 19.69 -9.22
C PHE A 365 -2.58 20.20 -10.53
N ASN A 366 -3.32 21.30 -10.46
CA ASN A 366 -3.84 22.03 -11.61
C ASN A 366 -3.09 23.37 -11.75
N GLY A 367 -3.60 24.28 -12.59
CA GLY A 367 -3.08 25.63 -12.77
C GLY A 367 -3.92 26.72 -12.11
N LEU A 368 -4.77 26.39 -11.11
CA LEU A 368 -5.77 27.31 -10.60
C LEU A 368 -5.16 28.56 -9.97
N THR A 369 -5.61 29.74 -10.39
CA THR A 369 -5.13 31.04 -9.84
C THR A 369 -5.97 31.54 -8.66
N SER A 370 -7.22 31.09 -8.56
CA SER A 370 -8.14 31.36 -7.46
C SER A 370 -9.21 30.27 -7.35
N ILE A 371 -9.87 30.20 -6.19
CA ILE A 371 -11.09 29.40 -6.00
C ILE A 371 -12.25 30.39 -5.78
N PRO A 372 -13.23 30.49 -6.69
CA PRO A 372 -14.40 31.34 -6.48
C PRO A 372 -15.29 30.78 -5.35
N PRO A 373 -16.27 31.53 -4.85
CA PRO A 373 -17.20 31.07 -3.80
C PRO A 373 -18.22 30.01 -4.31
N ILE A 374 -17.75 29.03 -5.08
CA ILE A 374 -18.56 27.99 -5.72
C ILE A 374 -19.15 26.99 -4.72
N PHE A 375 -18.60 26.89 -3.51
CA PHE A 375 -19.01 25.91 -2.51
C PHE A 375 -20.06 26.45 -1.52
N ASP A 376 -20.63 27.65 -1.75
CA ASP A 376 -21.60 28.29 -0.86
C ASP A 376 -22.79 27.38 -0.49
N HIS A 377 -23.23 26.50 -1.40
CA HIS A 377 -24.36 25.57 -1.16
C HIS A 377 -23.93 24.13 -0.85
N CYS A 378 -22.62 23.84 -0.80
CA CYS A 378 -22.08 22.51 -0.51
C CYS A 378 -22.00 22.22 1.00
N SER A 379 -23.16 22.14 1.65
CA SER A 379 -23.28 21.99 3.12
C SER A 379 -22.61 20.75 3.74
N ARG A 380 -22.26 19.74 2.94
CA ARG A 380 -21.59 18.51 3.39
C ARG A 380 -20.09 18.46 3.08
N LEU A 381 -19.53 19.53 2.50
CA LEU A 381 -18.13 19.56 2.09
C LEU A 381 -17.24 19.60 3.34
N THR A 382 -16.49 18.52 3.56
CA THR A 382 -15.60 18.33 4.72
C THR A 382 -14.13 18.29 4.32
N LYS A 383 -13.84 17.97 3.06
CA LYS A 383 -12.46 17.91 2.53
C LYS A 383 -12.34 18.68 1.21
N LEU A 384 -11.36 19.59 1.16
CA LEU A 384 -10.97 20.31 -0.04
C LEU A 384 -9.45 20.19 -0.17
N ASN A 385 -9.01 19.61 -1.29
CA ASN A 385 -7.62 19.64 -1.69
C ASN A 385 -7.46 20.53 -2.91
N ALA A 386 -6.74 21.63 -2.76
CA ALA A 386 -6.34 22.53 -3.84
C ALA A 386 -4.82 22.78 -3.82
N SER A 387 -4.06 21.79 -3.34
CA SER A 387 -2.60 21.86 -3.28
C SER A 387 -1.98 21.89 -4.68
N TYR A 388 -0.77 22.45 -4.79
CA TYR A 388 0.01 22.52 -6.03
C TYR A 388 -0.76 23.17 -7.19
N ASN A 389 -1.39 24.30 -6.90
CA ASN A 389 -1.99 25.21 -7.87
C ASN A 389 -1.18 26.53 -7.91
N GLN A 390 -1.76 27.59 -8.45
CA GLN A 390 -1.17 28.94 -8.51
C GLN A 390 -1.99 29.94 -7.68
N LEU A 391 -2.63 29.47 -6.59
CA LEU A 391 -3.50 30.32 -5.77
C LEU A 391 -2.69 31.43 -5.10
N THR A 392 -3.07 32.68 -5.31
CA THR A 392 -2.43 33.85 -4.69
C THR A 392 -3.12 34.29 -3.39
N SER A 393 -4.34 33.82 -3.16
CA SER A 393 -5.15 34.12 -1.98
C SER A 393 -5.76 32.87 -1.37
N PHE A 394 -6.11 32.96 -0.08
CA PHE A 394 -6.84 31.91 0.62
C PHE A 394 -8.27 31.78 0.06
N PRO A 395 -8.83 30.56 -0.07
CA PRO A 395 -10.20 30.37 -0.57
C PRO A 395 -11.25 31.08 0.30
N PRO A 396 -12.39 31.52 -0.24
CA PRO A 396 -13.42 32.22 0.54
C PRO A 396 -13.91 31.40 1.75
N SER A 397 -13.60 31.85 2.96
CA SER A 397 -13.96 31.15 4.22
C SER A 397 -15.46 30.91 4.33
N ARG A 398 -16.29 31.85 3.82
CA ARG A 398 -17.75 31.76 3.80
C ARG A 398 -18.29 30.49 3.11
N SER A 399 -17.58 29.98 2.11
CA SER A 399 -17.99 28.80 1.34
C SER A 399 -17.52 27.48 1.98
N LEU A 400 -16.72 27.54 3.05
CA LEU A 400 -16.03 26.39 3.65
C LEU A 400 -16.43 26.15 5.11
N GLN A 401 -17.60 26.61 5.56
CA GLN A 401 -17.99 26.59 6.99
C GLN A 401 -18.00 25.20 7.65
N HIS A 402 -18.15 24.13 6.87
CA HIS A 402 -18.17 22.74 7.36
C HIS A 402 -16.85 21.98 7.12
N ILE A 403 -15.82 22.67 6.61
CA ILE A 403 -14.56 22.04 6.24
C ILE A 403 -13.83 21.51 7.48
N GLN A 404 -13.31 20.29 7.36
CA GLN A 404 -12.51 19.62 8.39
C GLN A 404 -11.05 19.46 7.96
N VAL A 405 -10.83 19.26 6.66
CA VAL A 405 -9.51 19.04 6.05
C VAL A 405 -9.36 20.02 4.88
N LEU A 406 -8.40 20.92 4.99
CA LEU A 406 -8.09 21.90 3.96
C LEU A 406 -6.61 21.82 3.58
N LEU A 407 -6.35 21.37 2.34
CA LEU A 407 -5.01 21.20 1.80
C LEU A 407 -4.75 22.26 0.73
N LEU A 408 -3.79 23.15 0.99
CA LEU A 408 -3.45 24.31 0.17
C LEU A 408 -1.93 24.41 -0.06
N SER A 409 -1.19 23.31 0.12
CA SER A 409 0.26 23.31 -0.06
C SER A 409 0.67 23.69 -1.47
N GLY A 410 1.88 24.19 -1.69
CA GLY A 410 2.41 24.40 -3.05
C GLY A 410 1.70 25.49 -3.85
N ASN A 411 1.19 26.52 -3.19
CA ASN A 411 0.54 27.68 -3.80
C ASN A 411 1.40 28.95 -3.59
N GLN A 412 0.84 30.14 -3.86
CA GLN A 412 1.50 31.44 -3.71
C GLN A 412 0.84 32.30 -2.63
N ILE A 413 0.18 31.67 -1.65
CA ILE A 413 -0.57 32.36 -0.59
C ILE A 413 0.45 32.99 0.38
N SER A 414 0.27 34.28 0.69
CA SER A 414 1.13 35.01 1.61
C SER A 414 0.44 35.44 2.91
N GLN A 415 -0.89 35.43 2.93
CA GLN A 415 -1.70 35.88 4.07
C GLN A 415 -2.97 35.04 4.23
N ILE A 416 -3.49 34.98 5.46
CA ILE A 416 -4.76 34.33 5.80
C ILE A 416 -5.79 35.40 6.20
N PRO A 417 -7.02 35.36 5.66
CA PRO A 417 -8.05 36.35 5.99
C PRO A 417 -8.54 36.20 7.44
N ASN A 418 -9.04 37.31 8.01
CA ASN A 418 -9.50 37.35 9.40
C ASN A 418 -10.71 36.44 9.68
N ASP A 419 -11.54 36.21 8.66
CA ASP A 419 -12.73 35.37 8.73
C ASP A 419 -12.42 33.87 8.74
N VAL A 420 -11.16 33.45 8.60
CA VAL A 420 -10.74 32.04 8.76
C VAL A 420 -11.16 31.48 10.11
N SER A 421 -11.25 32.34 11.13
CA SER A 421 -11.71 31.99 12.48
C SER A 421 -13.15 31.44 12.51
N THR A 422 -13.93 31.64 11.45
CA THR A 422 -15.28 31.05 11.28
C THR A 422 -15.25 29.55 10.94
N LEU A 423 -14.12 29.00 10.51
CA LEU A 423 -13.95 27.58 10.14
C LEU A 423 -13.86 26.68 11.38
N THR A 424 -14.92 26.66 12.19
CA THR A 424 -14.95 26.03 13.52
C THR A 424 -14.79 24.51 13.51
N GLN A 425 -14.96 23.86 12.36
CA GLN A 425 -14.79 22.41 12.19
C GLN A 425 -13.40 22.03 11.65
N LEU A 426 -12.55 22.99 11.29
CA LEU A 426 -11.25 22.72 10.68
C LEU A 426 -10.32 22.01 11.68
N THR A 427 -9.90 20.80 11.32
CA THR A 427 -9.01 19.95 12.12
C THR A 427 -7.60 19.85 11.54
N LEU A 428 -7.49 19.94 10.21
CA LEU A 428 -6.23 19.83 9.48
C LEU A 428 -6.13 20.96 8.46
N LEU A 429 -5.11 21.81 8.62
CA LEU A 429 -4.77 22.87 7.68
C LEU A 429 -3.35 22.68 7.16
N HIS A 430 -3.21 22.59 5.85
CA HIS A 430 -1.93 22.40 5.18
C HIS A 430 -1.58 23.57 4.29
N LEU A 431 -0.50 24.28 4.62
CA LEU A 431 -0.03 25.51 3.95
C LEU A 431 1.46 25.40 3.61
N ALA A 432 1.98 24.19 3.46
CA ALA A 432 3.39 23.99 3.13
C ALA A 432 3.73 24.60 1.76
N ASN A 433 4.98 25.01 1.53
CA ASN A 433 5.45 25.50 0.23
C ASN A 433 4.56 26.63 -0.35
N ASN A 434 4.36 27.68 0.45
CA ASN A 434 3.63 28.90 0.11
C ASN A 434 4.57 30.13 0.27
N SER A 435 4.01 31.33 0.29
CA SER A 435 4.74 32.61 0.34
C SER A 435 4.65 33.29 1.71
N PHE A 436 4.47 32.55 2.81
CA PHE A 436 4.38 33.14 4.16
C PHE A 436 5.75 33.62 4.65
N ILE A 437 5.81 34.88 5.09
CA ILE A 437 6.98 35.50 5.73
C ILE A 437 6.76 35.60 7.25
N ASP A 438 5.53 35.87 7.66
CA ASP A 438 5.10 35.93 9.06
C ASP A 438 4.20 34.75 9.41
N PHE A 439 4.29 34.30 10.66
CA PHE A 439 3.44 33.21 11.15
C PHE A 439 1.99 33.72 11.29
N PRO A 440 0.98 33.02 10.74
CA PRO A 440 -0.41 33.46 10.77
C PRO A 440 -1.06 33.22 12.15
N THR A 441 -0.88 34.17 13.07
CA THR A 441 -1.37 34.07 14.47
C THR A 441 -2.89 33.93 14.58
N ILE A 442 -3.66 34.36 13.58
CA ILE A 442 -5.12 34.19 13.53
C ILE A 442 -5.56 32.72 13.67
N LEU A 443 -4.72 31.77 13.25
CA LEU A 443 -4.98 30.33 13.38
C LEU A 443 -5.05 29.85 14.84
N SER A 444 -4.56 30.64 15.79
CA SER A 444 -4.71 30.36 17.24
C SER A 444 -6.18 30.32 17.66
N LYS A 445 -7.06 31.02 16.94
CA LYS A 445 -8.49 31.12 17.24
C LYS A 445 -9.31 29.92 16.76
N LEU A 446 -8.72 28.98 16.03
CA LEU A 446 -9.42 27.80 15.51
C LEU A 446 -9.57 26.74 16.61
N PRO A 447 -10.81 26.43 17.07
CA PRO A 447 -11.03 25.67 18.30
C PRO A 447 -10.79 24.16 18.16
N LYS A 448 -10.78 23.64 16.91
CA LYS A 448 -10.62 22.21 16.61
C LYS A 448 -9.36 21.90 15.80
N LEU A 449 -8.50 22.89 15.55
CA LEU A 449 -7.30 22.70 14.74
C LEU A 449 -6.32 21.79 15.47
N GLN A 450 -6.09 20.61 14.91
CA GLN A 450 -5.20 19.58 15.48
C GLN A 450 -3.88 19.50 14.74
N ARG A 451 -3.87 19.75 13.43
CA ARG A 451 -2.68 19.59 12.59
C ARG A 451 -2.49 20.82 11.72
N LEU A 452 -1.35 21.47 11.89
CA LEU A 452 -0.94 22.64 11.11
C LEU A 452 0.44 22.38 10.53
N SER A 453 0.60 22.64 9.24
CA SER A 453 1.90 22.64 8.59
C SER A 453 2.07 23.89 7.74
N LEU A 454 3.18 24.59 7.99
CA LEU A 454 3.68 25.79 7.34
C LEU A 454 5.13 25.55 6.88
N SER A 455 5.50 24.30 6.62
CA SER A 455 6.84 23.96 6.17
C SER A 455 7.15 24.57 4.80
N MET A 456 8.43 24.71 4.46
CA MET A 456 8.87 25.26 3.16
C MET A 456 8.31 26.66 2.85
N ASN A 457 8.17 27.51 3.87
CA ASN A 457 7.83 28.92 3.69
C ASN A 457 9.08 29.78 3.94
N SER A 458 8.91 31.09 4.13
CA SER A 458 10.01 32.03 4.46
C SER A 458 9.86 32.62 5.86
N LEU A 459 9.31 31.85 6.80
CA LEU A 459 9.11 32.29 8.17
C LEU A 459 10.44 32.61 8.85
N SER A 460 10.59 33.85 9.31
CA SER A 460 11.85 34.31 9.96
C SER A 460 11.73 34.38 11.48
N ASN A 461 10.50 34.51 12.00
CA ASN A 461 10.22 34.59 13.45
C ASN A 461 9.03 33.69 13.81
N PHE A 462 9.04 33.16 15.03
CA PHE A 462 7.90 32.43 15.60
C PHE A 462 7.28 33.22 16.78
N PRO A 463 6.00 33.60 16.69
CA PRO A 463 5.33 34.41 17.71
C PRO A 463 4.91 33.56 18.92
N GLU A 464 4.42 34.20 19.97
CA GLU A 464 3.67 33.48 20.99
C GLU A 464 2.37 32.93 20.37
N PHE A 465 2.25 31.61 20.34
CA PHE A 465 1.12 30.92 19.71
C PHE A 465 0.44 29.99 20.72
N THR A 466 -0.82 30.30 21.03
CA THR A 466 -1.65 29.56 21.99
C THR A 466 -2.83 28.92 21.27
N ASN A 467 -2.71 27.65 20.90
CA ASN A 467 -3.83 26.85 20.43
C ASN A 467 -3.94 25.56 21.26
N GLY A 468 -5.02 25.46 22.03
CA GLY A 468 -5.23 24.34 22.95
C GLY A 468 -5.58 23.02 22.27
N SER A 469 -6.01 23.00 21.01
CA SER A 469 -6.36 21.77 20.29
C SER A 469 -5.22 21.17 19.46
N LEU A 470 -4.12 21.92 19.27
CA LEU A 470 -3.05 21.53 18.36
C LEU A 470 -2.27 20.31 18.87
N ILE A 471 -2.16 19.28 18.01
CA ILE A 471 -1.48 18.01 18.26
C ILE A 471 -0.16 17.94 17.48
N SER A 472 -0.10 18.51 16.28
CA SER A 472 1.08 18.49 15.42
C SER A 472 1.32 19.85 14.76
N LEU A 473 2.55 20.35 14.88
CA LEU A 473 3.03 21.55 14.21
C LEU A 473 4.28 21.24 13.39
N ASP A 474 4.24 21.55 12.10
CA ASP A 474 5.39 21.45 11.20
C ASP A 474 5.73 22.82 10.62
N ILE A 475 6.90 23.35 10.98
CA ILE A 475 7.46 24.60 10.46
C ILE A 475 8.89 24.38 9.93
N SER A 476 9.15 23.16 9.44
CA SER A 476 10.45 22.77 8.86
C SER A 476 10.73 23.53 7.56
N CYS A 477 12.00 23.58 7.13
CA CYS A 477 12.43 24.26 5.90
C CYS A 477 12.00 25.74 5.85
N ASN A 478 12.15 26.47 6.96
CA ASN A 478 11.92 27.92 7.06
C ASN A 478 13.24 28.66 7.32
N ARG A 479 13.18 29.89 7.85
CA ARG A 479 14.35 30.75 8.11
C ARG A 479 14.43 31.17 9.58
N LEU A 480 13.91 30.35 10.49
CA LEU A 480 13.89 30.66 11.92
C LEU A 480 15.30 30.62 12.49
N THR A 481 15.73 31.69 13.17
CA THR A 481 17.02 31.76 13.89
C THR A 481 16.87 31.52 15.39
N SER A 482 15.66 31.66 15.92
CA SER A 482 15.27 31.37 17.29
C SER A 482 13.84 30.81 17.32
N ILE A 483 13.45 30.19 18.43
CA ILE A 483 12.12 29.61 18.62
C ILE A 483 11.54 30.00 19.98
N ASN A 484 10.29 30.47 19.97
CA ASN A 484 9.47 30.52 21.18
C ASN A 484 8.55 29.30 21.17
N PHE A 485 8.71 28.36 22.10
CA PHE A 485 7.84 27.17 22.08
C PHE A 485 6.37 27.57 22.28
N PRO A 486 5.44 26.95 21.54
CA PRO A 486 4.02 27.26 21.68
C PRO A 486 3.51 26.88 23.08
N CYS A 487 2.73 27.75 23.70
CA CYS A 487 2.12 27.47 25.01
C CYS A 487 0.87 26.60 24.82
N THR A 488 1.05 25.27 24.78
CA THR A 488 -0.03 24.29 24.58
C THR A 488 0.23 22.97 25.30
N THR A 489 -0.83 22.34 25.79
CA THR A 489 -0.75 21.08 26.56
C THR A 489 -0.88 19.83 25.70
N ASN A 490 -1.45 19.95 24.48
CA ASN A 490 -1.84 18.80 23.66
C ASN A 490 -0.87 18.49 22.52
N LEU A 491 0.14 19.34 22.30
CA LEU A 491 1.10 19.17 21.23
C LEU A 491 1.95 17.92 21.47
N LYS A 492 1.84 16.95 20.55
CA LYS A 492 2.60 15.70 20.56
C LYS A 492 3.79 15.74 19.62
N ARG A 493 3.73 16.55 18.56
CA ARG A 493 4.77 16.60 17.54
C ARG A 493 5.11 18.03 17.16
N LEU A 494 6.40 18.35 17.21
CA LEU A 494 6.95 19.63 16.78
C LEU A 494 8.13 19.39 15.83
N LYS A 495 8.01 19.87 14.60
CA LYS A 495 9.06 19.77 13.59
C LYS A 495 9.61 21.14 13.23
N LEU A 496 10.92 21.28 13.41
CA LEU A 496 11.71 22.50 13.24
C LEU A 496 12.92 22.26 12.34
N SER A 497 12.96 21.15 11.60
CA SER A 497 14.13 20.79 10.81
C SER A 497 14.42 21.77 9.68
N HIS A 498 15.68 21.86 9.25
CA HIS A 498 16.09 22.74 8.16
C HIS A 498 15.72 24.22 8.37
N ASN A 499 15.92 24.71 9.59
CA ASN A 499 15.90 26.13 9.94
C ASN A 499 17.35 26.62 10.17
N ALA A 500 17.51 27.78 10.80
CA ALA A 500 18.81 28.38 11.12
C ALA A 500 19.00 28.52 12.65
N LEU A 501 18.45 27.59 13.44
CA LEU A 501 18.55 27.64 14.90
C LEU A 501 20.00 27.36 15.34
N GLY A 502 20.63 28.33 16.00
CA GLY A 502 22.00 28.19 16.54
C GLY A 502 22.04 27.64 17.97
N GLU A 503 20.99 27.91 18.74
CA GLU A 503 20.77 27.42 20.10
C GLU A 503 19.27 27.27 20.35
N ILE A 504 18.92 26.53 21.41
CA ILE A 504 17.54 26.43 21.90
C ILE A 504 17.46 27.25 23.19
N PRO A 505 16.52 28.20 23.31
CA PRO A 505 16.41 29.02 24.50
C PRO A 505 16.08 28.17 25.74
N ASP A 506 16.65 28.54 26.90
CA ASP A 506 16.26 28.01 28.22
C ASP A 506 14.83 28.46 28.51
N THR A 507 13.87 27.62 28.14
CA THR A 507 12.46 28.02 28.09
C THR A 507 11.70 27.64 29.34
N ARG A 508 12.17 26.68 30.16
CA ARG A 508 11.45 26.18 31.36
C ARG A 508 9.95 25.88 31.10
N LEU A 509 9.55 25.69 29.84
CA LEU A 509 8.15 25.56 29.42
C LEU A 509 7.80 24.08 29.34
N PRO A 510 6.73 23.63 30.02
CA PRO A 510 6.26 22.27 29.85
C PRO A 510 5.43 22.18 28.56
N LEU A 511 5.95 21.48 27.54
CA LEU A 511 5.11 20.78 26.56
C LEU A 511 4.89 19.35 27.08
N PRO A 512 3.93 19.12 28.00
CA PRO A 512 3.84 17.88 28.76
C PRO A 512 3.54 16.66 27.88
N SER A 513 2.82 16.87 26.78
CA SER A 513 2.42 15.80 25.85
C SER A 513 3.37 15.62 24.68
N LEU A 514 4.47 16.38 24.58
CA LEU A 514 5.39 16.31 23.45
C LEU A 514 6.08 14.95 23.41
N GLN A 515 5.89 14.23 22.31
CA GLN A 515 6.45 12.90 22.06
C GLN A 515 7.60 12.96 21.05
N ILE A 516 7.45 13.79 20.01
CA ILE A 516 8.43 13.91 18.92
C ILE A 516 8.87 15.37 18.81
N LEU A 517 10.17 15.60 18.96
CA LEU A 517 10.84 16.86 18.69
C LEU A 517 11.90 16.67 17.61
N ASP A 518 11.69 17.28 16.45
CA ASP A 518 12.64 17.25 15.34
C ASP A 518 13.33 18.61 15.21
N LEU A 519 14.61 18.64 15.55
CA LEU A 519 15.54 19.77 15.47
C LEU A 519 16.67 19.50 14.46
N SER A 520 16.50 18.50 13.60
CA SER A 520 17.54 18.10 12.66
C SER A 520 17.90 19.20 11.65
N SER A 521 19.10 19.15 11.11
CA SER A 521 19.56 20.08 10.06
C SER A 521 19.41 21.55 10.42
N ASN A 522 19.80 21.91 11.65
CA ASN A 522 19.93 23.28 12.14
C ASN A 522 21.42 23.60 12.35
N GLY A 523 21.72 24.71 13.02
CA GLY A 523 23.07 25.14 13.37
C GLY A 523 23.46 24.87 14.83
N LEU A 524 22.81 23.90 15.51
CA LEU A 524 23.00 23.69 16.95
C LEU A 524 24.43 23.21 17.25
N THR A 525 25.13 23.92 18.13
CA THR A 525 26.49 23.53 18.59
C THR A 525 26.48 22.78 19.92
N ASN A 526 25.42 22.95 20.69
CA ASN A 526 25.14 22.23 21.93
C ASN A 526 23.61 22.03 22.06
N PHE A 527 23.23 21.08 22.90
CA PHE A 527 21.84 20.89 23.32
C PHE A 527 21.81 20.30 24.73
N VAL A 528 21.01 20.91 25.60
CA VAL A 528 20.80 20.48 26.98
C VAL A 528 19.31 20.29 27.20
N LEU A 529 18.92 19.12 27.69
CA LEU A 529 17.55 18.83 28.08
C LEU A 529 17.45 18.89 29.61
N HIS A 530 16.76 19.90 30.14
CA HIS A 530 16.66 20.08 31.58
C HIS A 530 15.68 19.07 32.22
N PRO A 531 15.84 18.74 33.52
CA PRO A 531 14.89 17.91 34.24
C PRO A 531 13.47 18.49 34.16
N ASN A 532 12.50 17.66 33.76
CA ASN A 532 11.07 17.98 33.56
C ASN A 532 10.70 18.65 32.23
N GLU A 533 11.65 19.00 31.36
CA GLU A 533 11.32 19.42 30.00
C GLU A 533 10.86 18.22 29.16
N PHE A 534 9.74 18.39 28.45
CA PHE A 534 9.17 17.39 27.54
C PHE A 534 9.01 15.99 28.17
N PRO A 535 8.27 15.81 29.28
CA PRO A 535 8.25 14.56 30.05
C PRO A 535 7.79 13.33 29.24
N SER A 536 7.00 13.52 28.18
CA SER A 536 6.50 12.44 27.32
C SER A 536 7.38 12.13 26.09
N LEU A 537 8.55 12.77 25.96
CA LEU A 537 9.41 12.65 24.79
C LEU A 537 9.87 11.21 24.54
N SER A 538 9.59 10.69 23.34
CA SER A 538 9.97 9.35 22.88
C SER A 538 10.92 9.37 21.69
N VAL A 539 10.96 10.47 20.93
CA VAL A 539 11.90 10.70 19.82
C VAL A 539 12.44 12.12 19.89
N LEU A 540 13.77 12.24 19.89
CA LEU A 540 14.49 13.49 19.73
C LEU A 540 15.43 13.38 18.54
N ASP A 541 15.18 14.18 17.51
CA ASP A 541 16.02 14.25 16.33
C ASP A 541 16.90 15.49 16.37
N LEU A 542 18.21 15.27 16.52
CA LEU A 542 19.26 16.28 16.50
C LEU A 542 20.26 16.02 15.37
N SER A 543 19.91 15.18 14.39
CA SER A 543 20.80 14.83 13.30
C SER A 543 21.21 16.07 12.48
N CYS A 544 22.34 15.99 11.78
CA CYS A 544 22.79 17.03 10.85
C CYS A 544 22.98 18.43 11.47
N ASN A 545 23.33 18.50 12.76
CA ASN A 545 23.70 19.74 13.45
C ASN A 545 25.24 19.87 13.55
N ASN A 546 25.73 20.80 14.37
CA ASN A 546 27.16 21.02 14.61
C ASN A 546 27.58 20.63 16.04
N LEU A 547 26.99 19.55 16.59
CA LEU A 547 27.25 19.12 17.97
C LEU A 547 28.65 18.54 18.12
N SER A 548 29.41 19.05 19.11
CA SER A 548 30.77 18.59 19.43
C SER A 548 30.82 17.46 20.46
N VAL A 549 29.77 17.33 21.27
CA VAL A 549 29.65 16.35 22.35
C VAL A 549 28.25 15.76 22.35
N SER A 550 28.10 14.59 22.98
CA SER A 550 26.76 14.02 23.19
C SER A 550 25.90 15.02 23.98
N PRO A 551 24.66 15.29 23.53
CA PRO A 551 23.76 16.19 24.26
C PRO A 551 23.48 15.63 25.65
N ASN A 552 23.35 16.53 26.64
CA ASN A 552 23.00 16.13 27.99
C ASN A 552 21.49 15.87 28.06
N ILE A 553 21.11 14.59 28.02
CA ILE A 553 19.72 14.12 28.08
C ILE A 553 19.35 13.51 29.45
N GLY A 554 20.24 13.61 30.44
CA GLY A 554 20.06 12.97 31.75
C GLY A 554 19.97 11.44 31.66
N GLN A 555 19.10 10.84 32.50
CA GLN A 555 18.86 9.38 32.53
C GLN A 555 17.69 8.93 31.66
N ARG A 556 17.24 9.77 30.73
CA ARG A 556 16.05 9.48 29.91
C ARG A 556 16.37 8.47 28.81
N LYS A 557 15.46 7.53 28.58
CA LYS A 557 15.56 6.53 27.50
C LYS A 557 14.51 6.87 26.43
N PHE A 558 14.97 7.36 25.29
CA PHE A 558 14.17 7.63 24.10
C PHE A 558 15.03 7.45 22.85
N ALA A 559 14.41 7.39 21.67
CA ALA A 559 15.15 7.33 20.41
C ALA A 559 15.83 8.68 20.15
N LEU A 560 17.15 8.72 20.30
CA LEU A 560 17.97 9.91 20.08
C LEU A 560 18.72 9.75 18.76
N ARG A 561 18.39 10.58 17.78
CA ARG A 561 19.07 10.62 16.47
C ARG A 561 20.10 11.73 16.47
N LEU A 562 21.35 11.38 16.21
CA LEU A 562 22.51 12.29 16.22
C LEU A 562 23.38 12.12 14.98
N ASP A 563 22.94 11.33 14.02
CA ASP A 563 23.67 11.10 12.78
C ASP A 563 23.94 12.40 12.02
N GLY A 564 25.02 12.46 11.25
CA GLY A 564 25.43 13.68 10.56
C GLY A 564 25.96 14.80 11.46
N ASN A 565 26.13 14.57 12.77
CA ASN A 565 26.92 15.44 13.64
C ASN A 565 28.40 14.99 13.60
N PRO A 566 29.30 15.75 12.94
CA PRO A 566 30.66 15.32 12.64
C PRO A 566 31.48 14.83 13.83
N ASN A 567 31.52 15.67 14.85
CA ASN A 567 32.36 15.48 16.02
C ASN A 567 31.79 14.40 16.95
N TRP A 568 30.46 14.25 16.99
CA TRP A 568 29.80 13.21 17.76
C TRP A 568 29.96 11.82 17.13
N GLN A 569 29.76 11.69 15.81
CA GLN A 569 29.84 10.40 15.11
C GLN A 569 31.21 9.74 15.26
N ALA A 570 32.29 10.53 15.30
CA ALA A 570 33.65 10.05 15.56
C ALA A 570 33.80 9.32 16.91
N THR A 571 32.93 9.59 17.89
CA THR A 571 32.93 8.91 19.20
C THR A 571 32.10 7.61 19.23
N GLN A 572 31.13 7.47 18.32
CA GLN A 572 30.17 6.36 18.29
C GLN A 572 30.63 5.20 17.43
N TYR A 573 31.28 5.50 16.31
CA TYR A 573 31.77 4.50 15.36
C TYR A 573 33.29 4.52 15.36
N PRO A 574 33.95 3.61 16.12
CA PRO A 574 35.40 3.64 16.31
C PRO A 574 36.20 3.51 15.02
N PHE A 575 35.55 3.09 13.93
CA PHE A 575 36.17 2.99 12.62
C PHE A 575 36.22 4.30 11.82
N LEU A 576 35.29 5.24 12.04
CA LEU A 576 35.25 6.50 11.29
C LEU A 576 36.53 7.33 11.46
N PRO A 577 37.11 7.48 12.66
CA PRO A 577 38.35 8.26 12.85
C PRO A 577 39.56 7.78 12.04
N ASN A 578 39.57 6.54 11.54
CA ASN A 578 40.71 5.99 10.79
C ASN A 578 40.88 6.57 9.39
N PHE A 579 39.88 7.29 8.88
CA PHE A 579 39.82 7.70 7.47
C PHE A 579 39.74 9.22 7.29
N LEU A 580 39.99 10.03 8.34
CA LEU A 580 39.58 11.45 8.34
C LEU A 580 40.58 12.41 9.01
N LYS A 581 40.78 13.57 8.37
CA LYS A 581 41.12 14.83 9.05
C LYS A 581 39.81 15.52 9.44
N LEU A 582 39.69 15.97 10.70
CA LEU A 582 38.48 16.58 11.29
C LEU A 582 37.90 17.79 10.52
N GLU A 583 38.72 18.50 9.75
CA GLU A 583 38.33 19.72 9.02
C GLU A 583 37.56 19.44 7.71
N GLU A 584 37.59 18.21 7.18
CA GLU A 584 36.89 17.80 5.94
C GLU A 584 35.50 17.19 6.22
N PHE A 585 35.10 17.09 7.49
CA PHE A 585 33.82 16.50 7.92
C PHE A 585 32.70 17.56 8.10
N SER A 586 32.87 18.80 7.67
CA SER A 586 32.09 19.92 8.22
C SER A 586 30.57 19.89 7.98
N THR A 587 30.03 19.05 7.09
CA THR A 587 28.57 18.90 6.84
C THR A 587 28.28 17.58 6.10
N ILE A 588 27.12 16.93 6.36
CA ILE A 588 26.49 16.08 5.31
C ILE A 588 26.50 16.92 4.03
N PRO A 589 26.94 16.38 2.87
CA PRO A 589 27.07 17.23 1.71
C PRO A 589 25.72 17.90 1.40
N PRO A 590 25.68 19.19 1.02
CA PRO A 590 24.43 19.91 0.76
C PRO A 590 23.52 19.22 -0.27
N SER A 591 24.09 18.27 -1.00
CA SER A 591 23.42 17.37 -1.91
C SER A 591 22.63 16.24 -1.23
N PHE A 592 22.47 16.18 0.09
CA PHE A 592 21.73 15.10 0.76
C PHE A 592 20.71 15.63 1.77
N SER A 593 19.58 14.94 1.90
CA SER A 593 18.56 15.25 2.89
C SER A 593 17.62 14.08 3.14
N PHE A 594 16.88 14.15 4.25
CA PHE A 594 15.74 13.29 4.51
C PHE A 594 14.55 14.14 4.97
N CYS A 595 13.35 13.64 4.72
CA CYS A 595 12.14 14.16 5.33
C CYS A 595 11.25 12.99 5.69
N SER A 596 10.45 13.15 6.73
CA SER A 596 9.51 12.14 7.16
C SER A 596 8.20 12.77 7.60
N LYS A 597 7.07 12.08 7.44
CA LYS A 597 5.73 12.60 7.70
C LYS A 597 4.76 11.48 8.00
N CYS A 598 4.09 11.50 9.14
CA CYS A 598 3.00 10.57 9.39
C CYS A 598 1.71 11.13 8.81
N SER A 599 1.03 10.35 7.99
CA SER A 599 -0.28 10.72 7.47
C SER A 599 -1.38 10.42 8.50
N ASN A 600 -2.09 9.30 8.42
CA ASN A 600 -3.18 9.00 9.37
C ASN A 600 -2.70 8.32 10.66
N ARG A 601 -1.46 7.81 10.67
CA ARG A 601 -0.86 7.11 11.82
C ARG A 601 -0.58 8.04 13.01
N VAL A 602 -0.83 7.50 14.21
CA VAL A 602 -0.59 8.20 15.49
C VAL A 602 0.88 8.22 15.88
N GLU A 603 1.71 7.32 15.34
CA GLU A 603 3.15 7.23 15.62
C GLU A 603 3.94 6.98 14.34
N MET A 604 5.18 7.47 14.29
CA MET A 604 6.13 7.15 13.23
C MET A 604 6.75 5.79 13.53
N GLN A 605 6.57 4.83 12.64
CA GLN A 605 7.16 3.50 12.74
C GLN A 605 8.44 3.39 11.90
N ASP A 606 8.64 4.31 10.96
CA ASP A 606 9.75 4.33 10.02
C ASP A 606 11.03 4.88 10.65
N SER A 607 12.15 4.35 10.19
CA SER A 607 13.50 4.78 10.54
C SER A 607 14.35 4.96 9.29
N ILE A 608 15.49 5.64 9.46
CA ILE A 608 16.46 5.84 8.39
C ILE A 608 17.87 5.53 8.86
N ILE A 609 18.73 5.24 7.90
CA ILE A 609 20.19 5.31 8.07
C ILE A 609 20.69 6.41 7.15
N CYS A 610 21.60 7.25 7.64
CA CYS A 610 22.31 8.23 6.83
C CYS A 610 23.72 8.44 7.41
N ILE A 611 24.72 7.80 6.80
CA ILE A 611 26.11 7.85 7.25
C ILE A 611 27.00 8.28 6.08
N PRO A 612 27.50 9.53 6.08
CA PRO A 612 28.53 9.95 5.13
C PRO A 612 29.89 9.34 5.49
N ASN A 613 30.77 9.21 4.49
CA ASN A 613 32.13 8.69 4.62
C ASN A 613 32.22 7.35 5.38
N PHE A 614 31.27 6.44 5.14
CA PHE A 614 31.07 5.24 5.93
C PHE A 614 32.31 4.32 5.99
N THR A 615 32.88 3.96 4.84
CA THR A 615 34.07 3.09 4.77
C THR A 615 35.31 3.77 4.19
N ALA A 616 35.13 4.93 3.56
CA ALA A 616 36.15 5.75 2.92
C ALA A 616 35.55 7.14 2.60
N PRO A 617 36.37 8.16 2.30
CA PRO A 617 35.87 9.44 1.80
C PRO A 617 35.00 9.25 0.55
N ASP A 618 33.87 9.97 0.48
CA ASP A 618 32.85 9.91 -0.60
C ASP A 618 32.09 8.58 -0.70
N PHE A 619 32.09 7.76 0.36
CA PHE A 619 31.26 6.55 0.46
C PHE A 619 30.09 6.80 1.42
N PHE A 620 28.86 6.57 0.98
CA PHE A 620 27.66 6.90 1.74
C PHE A 620 26.80 5.65 1.97
N LEU A 621 26.34 5.46 3.20
CA LEU A 621 25.35 4.42 3.53
C LEU A 621 24.02 5.08 3.89
N PHE A 622 22.95 4.67 3.22
CA PHE A 622 21.60 5.16 3.47
C PHE A 622 20.60 4.01 3.49
N ALA A 623 19.52 4.18 4.25
CA ALA A 623 18.41 3.24 4.23
C ALA A 623 17.09 3.92 4.55
N ALA A 624 16.03 3.55 3.84
CA ALA A 624 14.66 3.72 4.31
C ALA A 624 14.22 2.40 4.95
N ILE A 625 13.67 2.48 6.15
CA ILE A 625 13.25 1.34 6.95
C ILE A 625 11.81 1.60 7.37
N ASP A 626 10.89 0.92 6.72
CA ASP A 626 9.46 1.04 6.96
C ASP A 626 9.02 -0.03 7.96
N GLY A 627 8.56 0.39 9.13
CA GLY A 627 8.23 -0.51 10.24
C GLY A 627 6.74 -0.82 10.28
N HIS A 628 6.37 -2.08 10.50
CA HIS A 628 4.98 -2.50 10.64
C HIS A 628 4.76 -3.29 11.93
N LEU A 629 3.56 -3.18 12.50
CA LEU A 629 3.18 -3.77 13.80
C LEU A 629 4.01 -3.26 15.00
N GLY A 630 4.86 -2.26 14.81
CA GLY A 630 5.75 -1.70 15.82
C GLY A 630 6.87 -0.86 15.18
N SER A 631 7.75 -0.33 16.03
CA SER A 631 8.94 0.43 15.61
C SER A 631 10.24 -0.15 16.20
N VAL A 632 10.17 -1.29 16.88
CA VAL A 632 11.33 -1.90 17.54
C VAL A 632 12.31 -2.42 16.49
N VAL A 633 11.83 -3.17 15.50
CA VAL A 633 12.68 -3.69 14.42
C VAL A 633 13.30 -2.54 13.61
N SER A 634 12.49 -1.56 13.21
CA SER A 634 12.98 -0.44 12.39
C SER A 634 14.07 0.37 13.09
N ASN A 635 13.85 0.74 14.36
CA ASN A 635 14.82 1.45 15.18
C ASN A 635 16.08 0.62 15.45
N THR A 636 15.93 -0.68 15.75
CA THR A 636 17.05 -1.58 16.03
C THR A 636 17.92 -1.77 14.79
N PHE A 637 17.29 -1.93 13.61
CA PHE A 637 17.99 -2.05 12.33
C PHE A 637 18.80 -0.78 12.05
N ALA A 638 18.17 0.40 12.15
CA ALA A 638 18.84 1.68 11.94
C ALA A 638 20.09 1.85 12.82
N THR A 639 20.00 1.42 14.09
CA THR A 639 21.06 1.61 15.08
C THR A 639 22.21 0.60 14.93
N LYS A 640 21.91 -0.68 14.69
CA LYS A 640 22.91 -1.76 14.75
C LYS A 640 23.50 -2.15 13.39
N PHE A 641 22.70 -2.08 12.33
CA PHE A 641 23.07 -2.59 11.01
C PHE A 641 24.36 -1.97 10.44
N PRO A 642 24.62 -0.65 10.55
CA PRO A 642 25.86 -0.07 10.03
C PRO A 642 27.14 -0.71 10.57
N GLN A 643 27.20 -0.95 11.89
CA GLN A 643 28.37 -1.56 12.51
C GLN A 643 28.55 -3.03 12.09
N ILE A 644 27.45 -3.77 11.94
CA ILE A 644 27.45 -5.15 11.45
C ILE A 644 27.98 -5.18 10.01
N LEU A 645 27.43 -4.33 9.13
CA LEU A 645 27.86 -4.24 7.74
C LEU A 645 29.34 -3.89 7.60
N TYR A 646 29.81 -2.88 8.34
CA TYR A 646 31.23 -2.49 8.35
C TYR A 646 32.16 -3.66 8.71
N ASN A 647 31.76 -4.48 9.69
CA ASN A 647 32.55 -5.63 10.11
C ASN A 647 32.74 -6.67 9.00
N PHE A 648 31.69 -6.93 8.22
CA PHE A 648 31.78 -7.85 7.09
C PHE A 648 32.51 -7.24 5.88
N LEU A 649 32.33 -5.95 5.60
CA LEU A 649 33.03 -5.26 4.49
C LEU A 649 34.56 -5.31 4.61
N LYS A 650 35.10 -5.43 5.83
CA LYS A 650 36.56 -5.58 6.05
C LYS A 650 37.14 -6.89 5.50
N THR A 651 36.34 -7.94 5.42
CA THR A 651 36.83 -9.30 5.16
C THR A 651 36.18 -9.99 3.96
N GLN A 652 35.13 -9.39 3.40
CA GLN A 652 34.31 -9.97 2.35
C GLN A 652 34.06 -8.97 1.22
N ASN A 653 33.72 -9.47 0.03
CA ASN A 653 33.21 -8.61 -1.03
C ASN A 653 31.84 -8.01 -0.62
N ILE A 654 31.47 -6.88 -1.24
CA ILE A 654 30.29 -6.09 -0.85
C ILE A 654 29.00 -6.93 -0.87
N LYS A 655 28.76 -7.71 -1.92
CA LYS A 655 27.54 -8.54 -2.03
C LYS A 655 27.45 -9.56 -0.89
N THR A 656 28.54 -10.29 -0.61
CA THR A 656 28.57 -11.26 0.49
C THR A 656 28.44 -10.56 1.85
N ALA A 657 29.08 -9.39 2.03
CA ALA A 657 28.99 -8.63 3.26
C ALA A 657 27.56 -8.18 3.58
N PHE A 658 26.80 -7.72 2.57
CA PHE A 658 25.38 -7.39 2.74
C PHE A 658 24.54 -8.60 3.15
N PHE A 659 24.69 -9.75 2.47
CA PHE A 659 23.95 -10.96 2.84
C PHE A 659 24.26 -11.43 4.25
N GLN A 660 25.53 -11.43 4.66
CA GLN A 660 25.90 -11.82 6.02
C GLN A 660 25.42 -10.81 7.05
N ALA A 661 25.45 -9.51 6.74
CA ALA A 661 24.94 -8.48 7.63
C ALA A 661 23.42 -8.59 7.86
N PHE A 662 22.63 -8.84 6.81
CA PHE A 662 21.19 -9.08 6.92
C PHE A 662 20.89 -10.32 7.75
N LYS A 663 21.61 -11.42 7.49
CA LYS A 663 21.46 -12.67 8.25
C LYS A 663 21.80 -12.50 9.72
N GLU A 664 22.92 -11.82 10.03
CA GLU A 664 23.32 -11.52 11.40
C GLU A 664 22.28 -10.63 12.11
N MET A 665 21.76 -9.62 11.41
CA MET A 665 20.72 -8.76 11.93
C MET A 665 19.44 -9.54 12.25
N GLN A 666 18.99 -10.43 11.36
CA GLN A 666 17.83 -11.30 11.59
C GLN A 666 18.05 -12.24 12.79
N ASN A 667 19.26 -12.79 12.96
CA ASN A 667 19.59 -13.62 14.12
C ASN A 667 19.49 -12.84 15.43
N GLN A 668 20.05 -11.63 15.48
CA GLN A 668 19.98 -10.79 16.68
C GLN A 668 18.53 -10.41 17.04
N LEU A 669 17.69 -10.12 16.04
CA LEU A 669 16.26 -9.84 16.26
C LEU A 669 15.52 -11.07 16.78
N LYS A 670 15.84 -12.26 16.25
CA LYS A 670 15.29 -13.53 16.73
C LYS A 670 15.67 -13.80 18.18
N GLU A 671 16.93 -13.57 18.55
CA GLU A 671 17.40 -13.69 19.95
C GLU A 671 16.70 -12.70 20.88
N ALA A 672 16.43 -11.48 20.40
CA ALA A 672 15.69 -10.46 21.12
C ALA A 672 14.17 -10.75 21.22
N LYS A 673 13.66 -11.76 20.51
CA LYS A 673 12.24 -12.17 20.48
C LYS A 673 11.29 -11.01 20.12
N VAL A 674 11.71 -10.20 19.14
CA VAL A 674 10.85 -9.14 18.59
C VAL A 674 9.62 -9.74 17.89
N THR A 675 8.51 -9.03 17.92
CA THR A 675 7.23 -9.47 17.35
C THR A 675 6.77 -8.64 16.17
N ASP A 676 7.40 -7.48 15.94
CA ASP A 676 7.17 -6.61 14.80
C ASP A 676 8.11 -6.96 13.63
N GLY A 677 7.97 -6.23 12.52
CA GLY A 677 8.77 -6.39 11.32
C GLY A 677 9.07 -5.06 10.66
N ALA A 678 9.97 -5.08 9.68
CA ALA A 678 10.24 -3.93 8.84
C ALA A 678 10.62 -4.34 7.43
N VAL A 679 10.18 -3.53 6.48
CA VAL A 679 10.67 -3.49 5.12
C VAL A 679 11.88 -2.57 5.05
N VAL A 680 12.91 -2.95 4.31
CA VAL A 680 14.16 -2.20 4.26
C VAL A 680 14.69 -2.06 2.84
N THR A 681 15.14 -0.86 2.48
CA THR A 681 15.97 -0.63 1.30
C THR A 681 17.23 0.08 1.74
N VAL A 682 18.34 -0.66 1.77
CA VAL A 682 19.66 -0.15 2.13
C VAL A 682 20.46 0.07 0.86
N THR A 683 21.08 1.24 0.75
CA THR A 683 21.93 1.58 -0.38
C THR A 683 23.29 2.07 0.09
N PHE A 684 24.33 1.59 -0.57
CA PHE A 684 25.70 1.98 -0.37
C PHE A 684 26.23 2.62 -1.65
N LEU A 685 26.45 3.93 -1.60
CA LEU A 685 26.96 4.73 -2.71
C LEU A 685 28.48 4.85 -2.58
N THR A 686 29.16 4.59 -3.68
CA THR A 686 30.61 4.76 -3.83
C THR A 686 30.89 5.71 -4.99
N PRO A 687 32.14 6.17 -5.21
CA PRO A 687 32.48 7.01 -6.36
C PRO A 687 32.11 6.40 -7.73
N SER A 688 32.07 5.07 -7.84
CA SER A 688 31.84 4.38 -9.12
C SER A 688 30.53 3.59 -9.22
N HIS A 689 29.96 3.15 -8.09
CA HIS A 689 28.79 2.27 -8.08
C HIS A 689 27.78 2.63 -6.99
N ILE A 690 26.53 2.25 -7.24
CA ILE A 690 25.41 2.24 -6.30
C ILE A 690 25.07 0.76 -6.02
N TYR A 691 25.20 0.34 -4.76
CA TYR A 691 24.82 -0.99 -4.31
C TYR A 691 23.51 -0.91 -3.53
N VAL A 692 22.48 -1.65 -3.91
CA VAL A 692 21.18 -1.67 -3.22
C VAL A 692 20.88 -3.07 -2.70
N ALA A 693 20.49 -3.16 -1.44
CA ALA A 693 19.97 -4.37 -0.80
C ALA A 693 18.56 -4.10 -0.26
N GLN A 694 17.56 -4.82 -0.78
CA GLN A 694 16.15 -4.56 -0.50
C GLN A 694 15.42 -5.80 0.05
N CYS A 695 14.58 -5.61 1.07
CA CYS A 695 13.62 -6.57 1.60
C CYS A 695 12.26 -5.89 1.80
N GLY A 696 11.39 -5.95 0.79
CA GLY A 696 9.97 -5.59 0.86
C GLY A 696 9.59 -4.66 -0.29
N ASP A 697 8.76 -3.67 -0.03
CA ASP A 697 8.19 -2.71 -0.99
C ASP A 697 8.68 -1.25 -0.83
N CYS A 698 9.62 -0.97 0.08
CA CYS A 698 10.44 0.24 -0.02
C CYS A 698 11.18 0.24 -1.35
N ARG A 699 11.41 1.40 -1.96
CA ARG A 699 11.96 1.49 -3.31
C ARG A 699 13.09 2.52 -3.40
N ALA A 700 14.09 2.20 -4.21
CA ALA A 700 15.14 3.11 -4.64
C ALA A 700 15.06 3.37 -6.15
N ILE A 701 15.15 4.64 -6.55
CA ILE A 701 15.22 5.06 -7.95
C ILE A 701 16.47 5.90 -8.22
N TYR A 702 17.13 5.62 -9.34
CA TYR A 702 18.29 6.34 -9.86
C TYR A 702 17.88 7.15 -11.10
N ILE A 703 18.10 8.45 -11.03
CA ILE A 703 17.69 9.43 -12.04
C ILE A 703 18.93 9.99 -12.72
N THR A 704 18.97 9.84 -14.03
CA THR A 704 19.94 10.46 -14.94
C THR A 704 19.21 11.46 -15.85
N GLU A 705 19.95 12.28 -16.59
CA GLU A 705 19.35 13.21 -17.57
C GLU A 705 18.43 12.53 -18.60
N LYS A 706 18.68 11.25 -18.92
CA LYS A 706 17.98 10.53 -19.99
C LYS A 706 16.97 9.52 -19.49
N LYS A 707 17.14 9.00 -18.26
CA LYS A 707 16.41 7.83 -17.79
C LYS A 707 16.22 7.83 -16.28
N VAL A 708 15.06 7.32 -15.88
CA VAL A 708 14.73 6.93 -14.52
C VAL A 708 14.80 5.40 -14.42
N THR A 709 15.60 4.90 -13.50
CA THR A 709 15.76 3.45 -13.28
C THR A 709 15.35 3.11 -11.86
N GLN A 710 14.34 2.26 -11.71
CA GLN A 710 14.06 1.62 -10.44
C GLN A 710 15.11 0.53 -10.21
N LEU A 711 15.77 0.58 -9.05
CA LEU A 711 16.95 -0.25 -8.80
C LEU A 711 16.60 -1.66 -8.30
N CYS A 712 15.44 -1.87 -7.67
CA CYS A 712 14.99 -3.16 -7.16
C CYS A 712 13.49 -3.37 -7.43
N GLU A 713 13.06 -4.62 -7.55
CA GLU A 713 11.64 -4.96 -7.69
C GLU A 713 10.93 -4.95 -6.32
N GLU A 714 9.66 -4.58 -6.30
CA GLU A 714 8.86 -4.67 -5.08
C GLU A 714 8.53 -6.12 -4.75
N HIS A 715 8.77 -6.49 -3.50
CA HIS A 715 8.52 -7.85 -3.04
C HIS A 715 7.07 -8.01 -2.58
N THR A 716 6.18 -8.15 -3.54
CA THR A 716 4.75 -8.41 -3.32
C THR A 716 4.40 -9.89 -3.57
N PRO A 717 3.34 -10.43 -2.95
CA PRO A 717 2.88 -11.80 -3.18
C PRO A 717 2.33 -12.03 -4.60
N SER A 718 2.03 -10.97 -5.34
CA SER A 718 1.61 -11.04 -6.75
C SER A 718 2.78 -11.19 -7.73
N ASN A 719 4.01 -10.89 -7.31
CA ASN A 719 5.19 -11.15 -8.14
C ASN A 719 5.34 -12.67 -8.37
N PRO A 720 5.44 -13.16 -9.62
CA PRO A 720 5.49 -14.59 -9.91
C PRO A 720 6.65 -15.34 -9.22
N GLN A 721 7.81 -14.71 -9.06
CA GLN A 721 8.96 -15.31 -8.40
C GLN A 721 8.73 -15.42 -6.88
N GLU A 722 8.17 -14.37 -6.27
CA GLU A 722 7.83 -14.37 -4.85
C GLU A 722 6.70 -15.33 -4.53
N PHE A 723 5.65 -15.36 -5.34
CA PHE A 723 4.55 -16.32 -5.22
C PHE A 723 5.06 -17.76 -5.23
N LYS A 724 5.93 -18.09 -6.18
CA LYS A 724 6.57 -19.41 -6.28
C LYS A 724 7.38 -19.73 -5.03
N ARG A 725 8.22 -18.80 -4.56
CA ARG A 725 9.04 -18.96 -3.36
C ARG A 725 8.18 -19.16 -2.09
N ILE A 726 7.12 -18.37 -1.93
CA ILE A 726 6.15 -18.48 -0.82
C ILE A 726 5.62 -19.92 -0.77
N LYS A 727 5.18 -20.46 -1.91
CA LYS A 727 4.69 -21.83 -2.01
C LYS A 727 5.74 -22.90 -1.71
N GLU A 728 6.96 -22.73 -2.25
CA GLU A 728 8.09 -23.63 -1.99
C GLU A 728 8.46 -23.65 -0.50
N CYS A 729 8.27 -22.54 0.21
CA CYS A 729 8.46 -22.42 1.66
C CYS A 729 7.27 -22.95 2.49
N GLY A 730 6.22 -23.48 1.85
CA GLY A 730 5.02 -23.98 2.53
C GLY A 730 3.96 -22.92 2.84
N GLY A 731 4.11 -21.70 2.33
CA GLY A 731 3.10 -20.66 2.43
C GLY A 731 2.07 -20.71 1.30
N TYR A 732 1.06 -19.84 1.40
CA TYR A 732 0.06 -19.61 0.36
C TYR A 732 -0.26 -18.11 0.28
N THR A 733 -0.91 -17.70 -0.81
CA THR A 733 -1.46 -16.35 -0.91
C THR A 733 -2.98 -16.40 -1.01
N GLU A 734 -3.64 -15.44 -0.39
CA GLU A 734 -5.09 -15.28 -0.48
C GLU A 734 -5.37 -13.78 -0.63
N ARG A 735 -6.19 -13.40 -1.61
CA ARG A 735 -6.53 -11.99 -1.89
C ARG A 735 -5.30 -11.08 -2.05
N GLY A 736 -4.25 -11.58 -2.70
CA GLY A 736 -3.00 -10.83 -2.93
C GLY A 736 -2.10 -10.67 -1.70
N ARG A 737 -2.35 -11.41 -0.61
CA ARG A 737 -1.61 -11.33 0.64
C ARG A 737 -1.03 -12.68 1.04
N VAL A 738 0.17 -12.72 1.61
CA VAL A 738 0.73 -13.93 2.23
C VAL A 738 -0.13 -14.31 3.42
N PHE A 739 -0.55 -15.57 3.49
CA PHE A 739 -1.47 -16.08 4.50
C PHE A 739 -2.84 -15.37 4.58
N GLY A 740 -3.18 -14.52 3.60
CA GLY A 740 -4.38 -13.67 3.62
C GLY A 740 -4.23 -12.37 4.42
N GLU A 741 -3.09 -12.16 5.09
CA GLU A 741 -2.91 -11.08 6.06
C GLU A 741 -1.81 -10.08 5.66
N TYR A 742 -0.68 -10.57 5.15
CA TYR A 742 0.53 -9.76 4.95
C TYR A 742 0.70 -9.31 3.49
N ILE A 743 0.93 -8.02 3.27
CA ILE A 743 1.02 -7.41 1.94
C ILE A 743 2.38 -7.60 1.26
N VAL A 744 3.44 -7.87 2.05
CA VAL A 744 4.81 -8.08 1.55
C VAL A 744 5.22 -9.54 1.62
N SER A 745 6.08 -9.94 0.70
CA SER A 745 6.65 -11.29 0.66
C SER A 745 8.05 -11.37 1.27
N ARG A 746 8.72 -10.24 1.51
CA ARG A 746 10.03 -10.16 2.20
C ARG A 746 10.05 -9.06 3.24
N SER A 747 10.75 -9.31 4.36
CA SER A 747 10.91 -8.37 5.48
C SER A 747 12.07 -8.79 6.39
N ILE A 748 12.54 -7.89 7.24
CA ILE A 748 13.35 -8.22 8.42
C ILE A 748 12.44 -8.23 9.66
N GLY A 749 12.74 -9.04 10.68
CA GLY A 749 11.85 -9.27 11.82
C GLY A 749 10.85 -10.38 11.51
N ASP A 750 9.56 -10.19 11.80
CA ASP A 750 8.47 -11.14 11.48
C ASP A 750 8.83 -12.61 11.79
N ILE A 751 9.38 -12.84 12.98
CA ILE A 751 10.10 -14.08 13.31
C ILE A 751 9.23 -15.33 13.09
N ASN A 752 7.93 -15.23 13.35
CA ASN A 752 6.97 -16.33 13.26
C ASN A 752 6.56 -16.67 11.81
N LEU A 753 6.91 -15.82 10.84
CA LEU A 753 6.54 -15.98 9.44
C LEU A 753 7.69 -16.46 8.57
N LYS A 754 8.89 -16.62 9.15
CA LYS A 754 10.06 -17.16 8.46
C LYS A 754 9.90 -18.69 8.28
N PRO A 755 10.22 -19.27 7.11
CA PRO A 755 10.89 -18.66 5.94
C PRO A 755 9.92 -18.14 4.86
N VAL A 756 8.61 -18.21 5.07
CA VAL A 756 7.60 -17.84 4.05
C VAL A 756 7.72 -16.36 3.68
N ILE A 757 7.83 -15.47 4.67
CA ILE A 757 8.26 -14.09 4.42
C ILE A 757 9.79 -14.07 4.50
N SER A 758 10.50 -13.90 3.39
CA SER A 758 11.96 -14.06 3.37
C SER A 758 12.68 -12.85 3.99
N ASP A 759 13.77 -13.09 4.74
CA ASP A 759 14.73 -12.06 5.16
C ASP A 759 15.92 -11.90 4.19
N LEU A 760 15.97 -12.70 3.12
CA LEU A 760 17.01 -12.61 2.09
C LEU A 760 16.77 -11.41 1.15
N PRO A 761 17.67 -10.41 1.14
CA PRO A 761 17.47 -9.23 0.29
C PRO A 761 17.68 -9.54 -1.19
N GLU A 762 16.97 -8.83 -2.06
CA GLU A 762 17.44 -8.62 -3.42
C GLU A 762 18.69 -7.73 -3.37
N PHE A 763 19.72 -8.05 -4.15
CA PHE A 763 20.96 -7.27 -4.20
C PHE A 763 21.26 -6.84 -5.63
N VAL A 764 21.27 -5.53 -5.88
CA VAL A 764 21.51 -4.93 -7.19
C VAL A 764 22.74 -4.03 -7.15
N VAL A 765 23.51 -4.06 -8.25
CA VAL A 765 24.64 -3.17 -8.49
C VAL A 765 24.32 -2.33 -9.73
N CYS A 766 24.45 -1.02 -9.59
CA CYS A 766 24.29 -0.08 -10.69
C CYS A 766 25.55 0.77 -10.82
N ASP A 767 26.09 0.86 -12.03
CA ASP A 767 27.22 1.73 -12.32
C ASP A 767 26.77 3.19 -12.29
N ARG A 768 27.60 4.07 -11.71
CA ARG A 768 27.39 5.51 -11.79
C ARG A 768 27.77 6.03 -13.17
N THR A 769 27.14 7.12 -13.57
CA THR A 769 27.34 7.71 -14.90
C THR A 769 27.55 9.21 -14.76
N GLU A 770 28.29 9.81 -15.70
CA GLU A 770 28.59 11.25 -15.68
C GLU A 770 27.33 12.14 -15.78
N ASN A 771 26.20 11.61 -16.25
CA ASN A 771 24.93 12.35 -16.41
C ASN A 771 23.92 12.05 -15.29
N GLU A 772 24.40 11.65 -14.12
CA GLU A 772 23.56 11.41 -12.94
C GLU A 772 22.98 12.70 -12.36
N GLN A 773 21.79 12.62 -11.76
CA GLN A 773 21.13 13.76 -11.16
C GLN A 773 20.73 13.47 -9.71
N PHE A 774 19.93 12.43 -9.50
CA PHE A 774 19.38 12.13 -8.18
C PHE A 774 19.34 10.63 -7.90
N LEU A 775 19.43 10.31 -6.62
CA LEU A 775 19.10 9.02 -6.06
C LEU A 775 18.08 9.23 -4.95
N ILE A 776 16.95 8.55 -5.06
CA ILE A 776 15.83 8.66 -4.11
C ILE A 776 15.57 7.29 -3.52
N VAL A 777 15.44 7.25 -2.21
CA VAL A 777 15.04 6.05 -1.45
C VAL A 777 13.88 6.45 -0.55
N ALA A 778 12.76 5.73 -0.63
CA ALA A 778 11.58 6.09 0.17
C ALA A 778 10.74 4.87 0.54
N SER A 779 9.87 5.04 1.55
CA SER A 779 8.84 4.09 1.94
C SER A 779 7.66 4.06 0.96
N ASP A 780 6.80 3.04 1.10
CA ASP A 780 5.59 2.85 0.30
C ASP A 780 4.67 4.08 0.31
N GLY A 781 4.66 4.84 1.41
CA GLY A 781 3.87 6.05 1.59
C GLY A 781 4.11 7.11 0.52
N LEU A 782 5.29 7.13 -0.13
CA LEU A 782 5.54 7.93 -1.34
C LEU A 782 5.06 7.21 -2.61
N TRP A 783 5.47 5.96 -2.78
CA TRP A 783 5.35 5.21 -4.03
C TRP A 783 3.91 4.82 -4.39
N ASP A 784 3.06 4.64 -3.38
CA ASP A 784 1.63 4.38 -3.55
C ASP A 784 0.88 5.51 -4.24
N GLN A 785 1.40 6.75 -4.14
CA GLN A 785 0.67 7.95 -4.56
C GLN A 785 1.35 8.73 -5.67
N VAL A 786 2.67 8.58 -5.80
CA VAL A 786 3.50 9.38 -6.70
C VAL A 786 4.30 8.48 -7.62
N SER A 787 4.07 8.62 -8.93
CA SER A 787 4.78 7.83 -9.93
C SER A 787 6.24 8.30 -10.10
N ASN A 788 7.10 7.41 -10.61
CA ASN A 788 8.49 7.75 -10.93
C ASN A 788 8.59 8.96 -11.88
N ASN A 789 7.67 9.07 -12.86
CA ASN A 789 7.62 10.17 -13.81
C ASN A 789 7.19 11.50 -13.17
N ASP A 790 6.25 11.45 -12.21
CA ASP A 790 5.83 12.62 -11.46
C ASP A 790 6.98 13.17 -10.61
N ILE A 791 7.72 12.29 -9.94
CA ILE A 791 8.91 12.68 -9.18
C ILE A 791 9.89 13.43 -10.08
N VAL A 792 10.24 12.87 -11.23
CA VAL A 792 11.19 13.51 -12.15
C VAL A 792 10.68 14.86 -12.65
N SER A 793 9.39 14.95 -12.94
CA SER A 793 8.77 16.22 -13.33
C SER A 793 8.86 17.27 -12.22
N LEU A 794 8.64 16.89 -10.97
CA LEU A 794 8.73 17.77 -9.80
C LEU A 794 10.17 18.23 -9.54
N LEU A 795 11.12 17.30 -9.52
CA LEU A 795 12.54 17.60 -9.30
C LEU A 795 13.10 18.48 -10.42
N ASN A 796 12.71 18.23 -11.68
CA ASN A 796 13.13 19.02 -12.82
C ASN A 796 12.69 20.49 -12.71
N LYS A 797 11.51 20.75 -12.14
CA LYS A 797 11.02 22.13 -11.87
C LYS A 797 11.76 22.81 -10.72
N LYS A 798 12.44 22.05 -9.87
CA LYS A 798 13.10 22.51 -8.62
C LYS A 798 14.59 22.14 -8.56
N LYS A 799 15.28 21.97 -9.70
CA LYS A 799 16.69 21.52 -9.74
C LYS A 799 17.67 22.39 -8.94
N SER A 800 17.36 23.69 -8.81
CA SER A 800 18.16 24.66 -8.05
C SER A 800 17.85 24.67 -6.55
N SER A 801 16.77 24.00 -6.12
CA SER A 801 16.41 23.90 -4.71
C SER A 801 17.39 23.02 -3.95
N ARG A 802 17.51 23.30 -2.65
CA ARG A 802 18.28 22.46 -1.73
C ARG A 802 17.61 21.09 -1.60
N THR A 803 18.38 20.03 -1.40
CA THR A 803 17.82 18.68 -1.26
C THR A 803 16.79 18.58 -0.14
N ALA A 804 16.99 19.30 0.97
CA ALA A 804 16.01 19.44 2.05
C ALA A 804 14.63 19.89 1.58
N GLU A 805 14.60 20.88 0.67
CA GLU A 805 13.36 21.35 0.07
C GLU A 805 12.76 20.28 -0.85
N LEU A 806 13.60 19.47 -1.52
CA LEU A 806 13.16 18.38 -2.39
C LEU A 806 12.59 17.19 -1.59
N SER A 807 13.22 16.75 -0.51
CA SER A 807 12.68 15.66 0.33
C SER A 807 11.39 16.07 1.04
N ALA A 808 11.33 17.31 1.55
CA ALA A 808 10.10 17.88 2.10
C ALA A 808 9.00 18.03 1.04
N LEU A 809 9.35 18.47 -0.17
CA LEU A 809 8.44 18.53 -1.32
C LEU A 809 7.83 17.17 -1.62
N LEU A 810 8.65 16.12 -1.72
CA LEU A 810 8.17 14.77 -2.04
C LEU A 810 7.27 14.20 -0.93
N CYS A 811 7.62 14.38 0.34
CA CYS A 811 6.75 14.00 1.46
C CYS A 811 5.41 14.74 1.42
N ASP A 812 5.43 16.02 1.08
CA ASP A 812 4.24 16.84 1.01
C ASP A 812 3.33 16.45 -0.16
N VAL A 813 3.91 16.26 -1.35
CA VAL A 813 3.22 15.76 -2.54
C VAL A 813 2.56 14.41 -2.25
N ALA A 814 3.26 13.46 -1.62
CA ALA A 814 2.71 12.15 -1.26
C ALA A 814 1.50 12.29 -0.32
N PHE A 815 1.64 13.09 0.74
CA PHE A 815 0.59 13.35 1.71
C PHE A 815 -0.65 13.96 1.05
N VAL A 816 -0.48 15.04 0.27
CA VAL A 816 -1.63 15.69 -0.38
C VAL A 816 -2.23 14.84 -1.50
N SER A 817 -1.45 13.93 -2.09
CA SER A 817 -1.96 12.97 -3.09
C SER A 817 -2.79 11.85 -2.46
N GLY A 818 -2.90 11.78 -1.13
CA GLY A 818 -3.79 10.85 -0.43
C GLY A 818 -3.09 9.75 0.37
N SER A 819 -1.77 9.81 0.54
CA SER A 819 -1.03 8.83 1.33
C SER A 819 -1.62 8.71 2.74
N THR A 820 -1.81 7.48 3.20
CA THR A 820 -2.38 7.21 4.53
C THR A 820 -1.37 6.64 5.51
N ASP A 821 -0.24 6.13 5.01
CA ASP A 821 0.83 5.60 5.85
C ASP A 821 1.86 6.66 6.26
N ASN A 822 2.89 6.22 6.97
CA ASN A 822 4.08 7.00 7.19
C ASN A 822 4.85 7.17 5.87
N ILE A 823 5.38 8.37 5.70
CA ILE A 823 6.13 8.73 4.52
C ILE A 823 7.54 9.02 5.00
N CYS A 824 8.52 8.35 4.42
CA CYS A 824 9.92 8.62 4.62
C CYS A 824 10.61 8.75 3.27
N VAL A 825 11.30 9.87 3.04
CA VAL A 825 11.96 10.16 1.76
C VAL A 825 13.38 10.65 1.98
N LEU A 826 14.34 9.94 1.40
CA LEU A 826 15.75 10.30 1.28
C LEU A 826 16.02 10.81 -0.13
N VAL A 827 16.65 11.97 -0.24
CA VAL A 827 17.06 12.56 -1.52
C VAL A 827 18.56 12.82 -1.50
N CYS A 828 19.26 12.25 -2.47
CA CYS A 828 20.65 12.50 -2.79
C CYS A 828 20.75 13.13 -4.18
N LYS A 829 21.49 14.22 -4.31
CA LYS A 829 21.89 14.85 -5.56
C LYS A 829 23.33 14.39 -5.87
N LEU A 830 23.53 13.81 -7.04
CA LEU A 830 24.78 13.09 -7.36
C LEU A 830 25.80 13.94 -8.13
N ASN A 831 25.39 15.14 -8.57
CA ASN A 831 26.16 16.06 -9.41
C ASN A 831 26.42 17.43 -8.78
#